data_AF-A0A9D4NWG6-F1
#
_entry.id   AF-A0A9D4NWG6-F1
#
_cell.length_a   1.000
_cell.length_b   1.000
_cell.length_c   1.000
_cell.angle_alpha   90.00
_cell.angle_beta   90.00
_cell.angle_gamma   90.00
#
_symmetry.space_group_name_H-M   'P 1'
#
loop_
_entity.id
_entity.type
_entity.pdbx_description
1 polymer ?
#
loop_
_entity_poly.entity_id
_entity_poly.type
_entity_poly.pdbx_seq_one_letter_code
_entity_poly.pdbx_strand_id
1 'polypeptide(L)'
;MATLQLKPVTGYHREELLDDGGESIMNNNNDSINIMFPRNVTSIGNPHFSNNLQLIQHEESTSSSVALNDPFANITNLRSQNLLSSPSSNDMNVPSLATANNNNNNNNNNNNNNNSSSSNLNENYSISFITTSNVFGNKRNFWLRMTQFERISFFAIILLALIIFVLALILLLQPNPILQVHLTNENSLLCLKPKCISIASSIIDSLDENVNPCDDFYHYACGGWIKKNPLPDGHASWGTFGKLTQDNQLILKNVLEDKKRKFSDAERKAKIYYDSCMDRTKVIETLKAKPMQEFIDLIGGWNISGGFDVEAWSLQSKLTLMHNRYNRGGLFEWSVSADEKDSTKNVLNLQQGSFIMPRDYYLNKTDNDEVIIAYLDFMTKVGVLLGGDETTTHEQMKRVMEFERQVSKILIPPEDLRDDQKTYHKMQLSDLNKLAPFIDWIAYFKEAFAPIKREITEKEPIVVYSPEFFGNLSELIEQHLSDNDNKTILVNTVVWSVVQPMVTYLSKPFRDAAKTFTQVLIGSEGSSSQWRYCIGDTSSVLGFAVGSIFVHSAFRGESKNESKIMIQQIKDAFKEHLENLTWMDRQTLELAMEKADAITDMIGFPDFILNEKKLNKRYKDLIVKDDQYFKNSINANIFLLNEYIKKIDKPTNKSEWDMAPPVVNAYYAPTKNQIAFPAGILQPPFYDVNRPKSLNFGAMGVVMGHELTHAFDDQGREYDKKGNLHEWWQHGTILKFKERMKCFQEQYSKYMIGNDHVNGKQTLGENVADNGGLTSAFHAFTKWSQQNGENGFQLPGLNFTQNQLFFIGFAQVWCSINTPEALKIQIRNDPHTPSQYRVIGTLSNSPQFSQAFNCPIGSSMNPKEKCNIW
;
A
#
# COMPACT_ATOMS: atom_id res chain seq x y z
N MET A 1 54.69 33.31 27.95
CA MET A 1 55.92 33.41 27.15
C MET A 1 55.67 32.71 25.82
N ALA A 2 56.20 33.19 24.69
CA ALA A 2 56.07 32.62 23.32
C ALA A 2 54.60 32.40 22.86
N THR A 3 53.97 33.15 21.94
CA THR A 3 54.46 33.77 20.69
C THR A 3 55.05 32.69 19.74
N LEU A 4 54.61 32.47 18.50
CA LEU A 4 54.14 33.36 17.40
C LEU A 4 52.82 32.85 16.76
N GLN A 5 51.87 33.68 16.28
CA GLN A 5 51.80 34.44 14.99
C GLN A 5 51.68 33.58 13.70
N LEU A 6 50.97 33.94 12.61
CA LEU A 6 49.99 35.02 12.30
C LEU A 6 49.26 34.76 10.94
N LYS A 7 47.92 34.86 10.90
CA LYS A 7 47.07 35.55 9.87
C LYS A 7 47.21 35.16 8.34
N PRO A 8 46.49 35.78 7.35
CA PRO A 8 45.07 35.44 7.08
C PRO A 8 44.58 35.58 5.58
N VAL A 9 43.25 35.52 5.37
CA VAL A 9 42.43 36.13 4.26
C VAL A 9 42.67 35.70 2.80
N THR A 10 41.64 35.08 2.19
CA THR A 10 40.94 35.40 0.90
C THR A 10 39.93 34.28 0.58
N GLY A 11 38.86 34.42 -0.20
CA GLY A 11 38.24 35.62 -0.79
C GLY A 11 37.55 35.36 -2.15
N TYR A 12 36.21 35.20 -2.16
CA TYR A 12 35.26 35.28 -3.31
C TYR A 12 35.64 34.65 -4.68
N HIS A 13 34.81 33.70 -5.18
CA HIS A 13 33.89 33.96 -6.31
C HIS A 13 32.82 32.85 -6.51
N ARG A 14 32.19 32.76 -7.69
CA ARG A 14 30.89 32.12 -8.00
C ARG A 14 30.95 31.40 -9.36
N GLU A 15 29.90 30.63 -9.71
CA GLU A 15 29.65 29.96 -11.02
C GLU A 15 30.56 28.72 -11.29
N GLU A 16 30.15 27.63 -11.98
CA GLU A 16 28.80 27.12 -12.35
C GLU A 16 28.86 25.59 -12.69
N LEU A 17 27.71 24.90 -12.59
CA LEU A 17 27.24 23.72 -13.39
C LEU A 17 27.92 22.31 -13.39
N LEU A 18 27.03 21.29 -13.35
CA LEU A 18 27.06 19.91 -13.93
C LEU A 18 27.73 18.69 -13.20
N ASP A 19 26.89 17.64 -13.02
CA ASP A 19 27.09 16.16 -13.05
C ASP A 19 28.25 15.45 -12.26
N ASP A 20 28.18 14.17 -11.85
CA ASP A 20 27.23 13.03 -12.03
C ASP A 20 27.24 12.03 -10.82
N GLY A 21 26.30 11.06 -10.78
CA GLY A 21 26.35 9.72 -10.12
C GLY A 21 26.37 9.58 -8.58
N GLY A 22 25.65 8.64 -7.91
CA GLY A 22 24.69 7.56 -8.27
C GLY A 22 24.08 6.86 -7.01
N GLU A 23 22.84 6.32 -7.00
CA GLU A 23 22.37 4.89 -7.18
C GLU A 23 22.71 3.86 -6.05
N SER A 24 21.96 2.79 -5.65
CA SER A 24 20.52 2.32 -5.69
C SER A 24 20.43 0.81 -5.21
N ILE A 25 19.37 0.16 -4.67
CA ILE A 25 18.04 0.54 -4.11
C ILE A 25 17.54 -0.41 -2.95
N MET A 26 16.63 0.05 -2.07
CA MET A 26 16.00 -0.45 -0.79
C MET A 26 14.98 -1.63 -0.87
N ASN A 27 14.18 -1.92 0.19
CA ASN A 27 12.68 -1.92 0.16
C ASN A 27 11.87 -2.47 1.40
N ASN A 28 10.63 -1.92 1.58
CA ASN A 28 9.30 -2.49 2.04
C ASN A 28 8.74 -2.30 3.49
N ASN A 29 7.40 -2.29 3.74
CA ASN A 29 6.30 -1.34 3.43
C ASN A 29 4.88 -1.97 3.68
N ASN A 30 4.00 -1.42 4.54
CA ASN A 30 2.52 -1.54 4.45
C ASN A 30 1.71 -0.74 5.52
N ASP A 31 0.54 -0.22 5.15
CA ASP A 31 -0.62 -0.02 6.06
C ASP A 31 -1.95 0.01 5.24
N SER A 32 -2.69 -1.10 5.23
CA SER A 32 -4.12 -1.23 4.87
C SER A 32 -4.53 -2.70 4.71
N ILE A 33 -5.61 -3.13 5.37
CA ILE A 33 -5.98 -4.56 5.49
C ILE A 33 -6.70 -5.08 4.23
N ASN A 34 -5.90 -5.45 3.22
CA ASN A 34 -6.29 -6.33 2.12
C ASN A 34 -5.54 -7.68 2.25
N ILE A 35 -6.00 -8.57 3.14
CA ILE A 35 -5.40 -9.92 3.28
C ILE A 35 -5.87 -10.85 2.16
N MET A 36 -5.43 -10.55 0.94
CA MET A 36 -4.95 -11.66 0.11
C MET A 36 -3.69 -12.23 0.77
N PHE A 37 -3.60 -13.56 0.77
CA PHE A 37 -2.42 -14.40 1.04
C PHE A 37 -1.11 -13.63 1.03
N PRO A 38 -0.32 -13.64 2.13
CA PRO A 38 0.93 -12.92 2.19
C PRO A 38 1.80 -13.34 1.01
N ARG A 39 1.99 -12.39 0.11
CA ARG A 39 2.84 -12.57 -1.06
C ARG A 39 4.26 -12.40 -0.57
N ASN A 40 4.97 -13.52 -0.50
CA ASN A 40 6.43 -13.50 -0.55
C ASN A 40 6.89 -13.11 -1.97
N VAL A 41 6.44 -11.94 -2.45
CA VAL A 41 7.28 -11.02 -3.24
C VAL A 41 8.09 -10.24 -2.22
N THR A 42 8.92 -10.97 -1.49
CA THR A 42 9.92 -10.46 -0.58
C THR A 42 10.87 -9.60 -1.40
N SER A 43 10.73 -8.28 -1.29
CA SER A 43 11.92 -7.46 -1.42
C SER A 43 12.81 -7.84 -0.23
N ILE A 44 13.97 -8.45 -0.49
CA ILE A 44 14.89 -8.95 0.54
C ILE A 44 15.70 -7.76 1.10
N GLY A 45 14.97 -6.72 1.51
CA GLY A 45 15.44 -5.34 1.64
C GLY A 45 15.76 -4.90 3.08
N ASN A 46 15.13 -5.54 4.06
CA ASN A 46 15.50 -5.56 5.47
C ASN A 46 14.92 -6.82 6.13
N PRO A 47 15.52 -7.29 7.24
CA PRO A 47 14.82 -7.93 8.33
C PRO A 47 14.40 -6.86 9.34
N HIS A 48 13.11 -6.82 9.68
CA HIS A 48 12.46 -5.69 10.35
C HIS A 48 12.60 -4.34 9.61
N PHE A 49 11.46 -3.69 9.38
CA PHE A 49 11.37 -2.25 9.53
C PHE A 49 10.86 -2.07 10.99
N SER A 50 11.44 -1.32 11.92
CA SER A 50 12.66 -0.50 12.07
C SER A 50 13.72 -0.53 10.94
N ASN A 51 13.61 0.40 10.00
CA ASN A 51 14.33 0.42 8.70
C ASN A 51 15.82 0.86 8.80
N ASN A 52 16.76 0.23 8.05
CA ASN A 52 17.67 0.88 7.02
C ASN A 52 18.99 0.15 6.62
N LEU A 53 20.01 0.88 6.13
CA LEU A 53 20.97 0.57 5.06
C LEU A 53 22.48 0.84 5.33
N GLN A 54 23.34 -0.03 4.79
CA GLN A 54 24.53 0.22 3.92
C GLN A 54 25.77 1.03 4.42
N LEU A 55 26.99 0.48 4.49
CA LEU A 55 28.14 0.29 3.56
C LEU A 55 29.21 1.40 3.33
N ILE A 56 30.44 0.94 2.95
CA ILE A 56 31.71 1.57 2.42
C ILE A 56 32.96 1.26 3.31
N GLN A 57 34.24 1.05 2.92
CA GLN A 57 35.06 0.78 1.68
C GLN A 57 36.33 -0.05 2.16
N HIS A 58 37.30 -0.59 1.40
CA HIS A 58 37.61 -0.77 -0.05
C HIS A 58 38.31 -2.17 -0.23
N GLU A 59 39.32 -2.55 -1.05
CA GLU A 59 40.24 -1.91 -2.02
C GLU A 59 40.67 -2.90 -3.16
N GLU A 60 41.96 -3.19 -3.36
CA GLU A 60 42.58 -3.94 -4.48
C GLU A 60 43.77 -4.84 -4.00
N SER A 61 44.31 -5.85 -4.69
CA SER A 61 43.94 -6.69 -5.88
C SER A 61 44.82 -7.98 -5.86
N THR A 62 44.48 -9.14 -6.45
CA THR A 62 44.60 -9.49 -7.90
C THR A 62 44.17 -10.95 -8.16
N SER A 63 43.64 -11.24 -9.38
CA SER A 63 43.57 -12.52 -10.15
C SER A 63 43.49 -13.90 -9.44
N SER A 64 42.70 -14.89 -9.89
CA SER A 64 42.33 -15.27 -11.27
C SER A 64 41.05 -16.14 -11.33
N SER A 65 40.56 -16.49 -12.53
CA SER A 65 39.19 -17.01 -12.74
C SER A 65 39.08 -18.37 -13.46
N VAL A 66 38.10 -19.18 -13.05
CA VAL A 66 37.47 -20.25 -13.87
C VAL A 66 35.93 -20.07 -13.80
N ALA A 67 35.19 -20.58 -14.79
CA ALA A 67 33.73 -20.42 -14.90
C ALA A 67 33.01 -21.76 -15.17
N LEU A 68 31.71 -21.80 -14.89
CA LEU A 68 30.79 -22.92 -15.19
C LEU A 68 29.55 -22.39 -15.95
N ASN A 69 28.90 -23.28 -16.70
CA ASN A 69 27.89 -22.93 -17.72
C ASN A 69 26.44 -23.14 -17.27
N ASP A 70 25.51 -22.39 -17.90
CA ASP A 70 24.06 -22.45 -17.71
C ASP A 70 23.38 -23.32 -18.82
N PRO A 71 22.59 -24.36 -18.50
CA PRO A 71 22.11 -25.35 -19.47
C PRO A 71 20.75 -25.03 -20.15
N PHE A 72 20.51 -23.78 -20.60
CA PHE A 72 19.27 -23.43 -21.33
C PHE A 72 19.48 -22.65 -22.64
N ALA A 73 20.15 -23.27 -23.61
CA ALA A 73 20.17 -22.78 -24.99
C ALA A 73 20.24 -23.93 -26.03
N ASN A 74 19.12 -24.25 -26.69
CA ASN A 74 19.00 -24.69 -28.11
C ASN A 74 17.70 -25.49 -28.42
N ILE A 75 16.56 -24.82 -28.64
CA ILE A 75 15.54 -25.27 -29.62
C ILE A 75 14.87 -24.04 -30.26
N THR A 76 15.30 -23.66 -31.48
CA THR A 76 14.47 -23.18 -32.60
C THR A 76 15.36 -22.66 -33.74
N ASN A 77 15.35 -23.32 -34.90
CA ASN A 77 15.42 -22.67 -36.21
C ASN A 77 15.00 -23.64 -37.33
N LEU A 78 14.56 -23.12 -38.48
CA LEU A 78 13.89 -23.90 -39.53
C LEU A 78 14.34 -23.52 -40.95
N ARG A 79 14.49 -24.55 -41.80
CA ARG A 79 14.74 -24.48 -43.27
C ARG A 79 16.14 -23.93 -43.64
N SER A 80 16.70 -24.19 -44.83
CA SER A 80 16.13 -24.72 -46.07
C SER A 80 17.17 -25.49 -46.92
N GLN A 81 16.72 -26.41 -47.79
CA GLN A 81 17.10 -26.49 -49.22
C GLN A 81 16.26 -27.55 -49.96
N ASN A 82 16.35 -27.57 -51.31
CA ASN A 82 15.46 -28.33 -52.21
C ASN A 82 16.06 -29.69 -52.63
N LEU A 83 15.22 -30.62 -53.10
CA LEU A 83 15.29 -31.12 -54.50
C LEU A 83 14.18 -32.15 -54.85
N LEU A 84 13.74 -32.05 -56.12
CA LEU A 84 12.95 -32.96 -56.97
C LEU A 84 12.59 -34.38 -56.48
N SER A 85 11.29 -34.73 -56.50
CA SER A 85 10.73 -35.68 -57.50
C SER A 85 9.20 -35.93 -57.35
N SER A 86 8.58 -36.40 -58.44
CA SER A 86 7.19 -36.85 -58.59
C SER A 86 7.21 -37.94 -59.71
N PRO A 87 6.14 -38.70 -60.07
CA PRO A 87 4.70 -38.44 -59.86
C PRO A 87 3.86 -39.72 -59.51
N SER A 88 2.58 -39.72 -59.91
CA SER A 88 1.58 -40.82 -59.97
C SER A 88 0.85 -41.17 -58.65
N SER A 89 -0.45 -41.53 -58.65
CA SER A 89 -1.53 -41.36 -59.66
C SER A 89 -2.91 -41.78 -59.10
N ASN A 90 -4.00 -41.22 -59.63
CA ASN A 90 -5.40 -41.73 -59.61
C ASN A 90 -6.15 -41.69 -58.23
N ASP A 91 -7.49 -41.58 -58.14
CA ASP A 91 -8.49 -41.29 -59.18
C ASP A 91 -9.78 -40.59 -58.69
N MET A 92 -10.63 -40.22 -59.65
CA MET A 92 -11.93 -39.52 -59.58
C MET A 92 -13.00 -40.12 -58.60
N ASN A 93 -13.83 -39.27 -57.96
CA ASN A 93 -15.23 -39.03 -58.40
C ASN A 93 -16.10 -38.10 -57.50
N VAL A 94 -17.14 -37.53 -58.16
CA VAL A 94 -18.31 -36.71 -57.69
C VAL A 94 -19.42 -36.95 -58.77
N PRO A 95 -20.70 -36.51 -58.70
CA PRO A 95 -21.45 -35.77 -57.67
C PRO A 95 -22.94 -36.18 -57.42
N SER A 96 -23.62 -35.43 -56.52
CA SER A 96 -25.08 -35.07 -56.58
C SER A 96 -26.13 -36.18 -56.29
N LEU A 97 -27.46 -35.96 -56.13
CA LEU A 97 -28.35 -34.78 -56.25
C LEU A 97 -29.70 -35.04 -55.50
N ALA A 98 -30.49 -33.99 -55.16
CA ALA A 98 -31.97 -34.00 -54.96
C ALA A 98 -32.56 -34.78 -53.74
N THR A 99 -33.78 -34.59 -53.21
CA THR A 99 -34.88 -33.55 -53.24
C THR A 99 -35.78 -33.84 -52.00
N ALA A 100 -36.18 -32.89 -51.13
CA ALA A 100 -37.19 -31.81 -51.23
C ALA A 100 -38.63 -32.19 -50.78
N ASN A 101 -39.46 -31.17 -50.49
CA ASN A 101 -40.94 -31.17 -50.29
C ASN A 101 -41.54 -31.76 -48.99
N ASN A 102 -42.69 -31.28 -48.46
CA ASN A 102 -43.35 -29.95 -48.51
C ASN A 102 -44.57 -29.88 -47.55
N ASN A 103 -45.09 -28.67 -47.26
CA ASN A 103 -46.53 -28.36 -47.00
C ASN A 103 -47.25 -28.99 -45.75
N ASN A 104 -48.40 -28.51 -45.23
CA ASN A 104 -49.05 -27.17 -45.24
C ASN A 104 -50.19 -27.05 -44.19
N ASN A 105 -50.50 -25.79 -43.81
CA ASN A 105 -51.85 -25.20 -43.63
C ASN A 105 -52.90 -25.69 -42.58
N ASN A 106 -53.37 -24.68 -41.81
CA ASN A 106 -54.77 -24.21 -41.70
C ASN A 106 -55.76 -24.67 -40.60
N ASN A 107 -56.22 -23.65 -39.84
CA ASN A 107 -57.60 -23.11 -39.76
C ASN A 107 -58.47 -23.28 -38.48
N ASN A 108 -59.10 -22.15 -38.13
CA ASN A 108 -60.42 -21.97 -37.49
C ASN A 108 -60.55 -22.32 -35.98
N ASN A 109 -61.40 -21.67 -35.15
CA ASN A 109 -62.25 -20.48 -35.33
C ASN A 109 -62.69 -19.90 -33.95
N ASN A 110 -62.92 -18.57 -33.87
CA ASN A 110 -63.84 -17.83 -32.96
C ASN A 110 -63.67 -18.00 -31.41
N ASN A 111 -64.04 -17.10 -30.48
CA ASN A 111 -64.50 -15.69 -30.38
C ASN A 111 -64.45 -15.32 -28.86
N ASN A 112 -64.64 -14.10 -28.31
CA ASN A 112 -64.94 -12.75 -28.80
C ASN A 112 -64.57 -11.70 -27.70
N ASN A 113 -64.36 -10.42 -28.08
CA ASN A 113 -64.53 -9.19 -27.26
C ASN A 113 -63.61 -8.99 -26.00
N ASN A 114 -63.22 -7.78 -25.58
CA ASN A 114 -63.39 -6.43 -26.14
C ASN A 114 -62.33 -5.45 -25.54
N ASN A 115 -61.86 -4.49 -26.36
CA ASN A 115 -61.33 -3.15 -26.00
C ASN A 115 -60.12 -3.01 -25.02
N SER A 116 -59.19 -2.06 -25.17
CA SER A 116 -59.04 -1.00 -26.20
C SER A 116 -57.58 -0.67 -26.53
N SER A 117 -57.37 -0.43 -27.83
CA SER A 117 -56.24 0.13 -28.57
C SER A 117 -55.73 1.52 -28.14
N SER A 118 -54.55 2.02 -28.57
CA SER A 118 -53.31 1.41 -29.10
C SER A 118 -52.24 2.49 -29.43
N SER A 119 -50.98 2.05 -29.65
CA SER A 119 -49.98 2.55 -30.64
C SER A 119 -49.51 4.04 -30.62
N ASN A 120 -48.21 4.39 -30.67
CA ASN A 120 -47.08 3.95 -31.52
C ASN A 120 -47.19 4.39 -33.02
N LEU A 121 -46.13 4.74 -33.76
CA LEU A 121 -44.70 5.02 -33.48
C LEU A 121 -44.07 5.75 -34.70
N ASN A 122 -42.84 6.24 -34.52
CA ASN A 122 -41.73 6.34 -35.50
C ASN A 122 -41.68 7.32 -36.71
N GLU A 123 -40.54 8.03 -36.72
CA GLU A 123 -39.54 8.17 -37.80
C GLU A 123 -39.53 9.35 -38.79
N ASN A 124 -38.31 9.60 -39.28
CA ASN A 124 -37.85 10.83 -39.93
C ASN A 124 -37.80 10.71 -41.46
N TYR A 125 -37.78 11.84 -42.18
CA TYR A 125 -36.71 12.15 -43.16
C TYR A 125 -36.75 13.63 -43.61
N SER A 126 -35.77 14.05 -44.42
CA SER A 126 -35.33 15.46 -44.50
C SER A 126 -35.72 16.24 -45.76
N ILE A 127 -36.00 17.52 -45.52
CA ILE A 127 -36.17 18.67 -46.42
C ILE A 127 -35.47 18.61 -47.80
N SER A 128 -36.20 19.00 -48.85
CA SER A 128 -35.70 19.90 -49.91
C SER A 128 -36.82 20.78 -50.48
N PHE A 129 -36.48 21.95 -51.02
CA PHE A 129 -37.42 22.98 -51.51
C PHE A 129 -37.57 22.94 -53.04
N ILE A 130 -38.68 23.48 -53.59
CA ILE A 130 -38.64 24.61 -54.56
C ILE A 130 -40.04 25.19 -54.88
N THR A 131 -40.02 26.46 -55.30
CA THR A 131 -41.06 27.47 -55.59
C THR A 131 -42.38 27.07 -56.27
N THR A 132 -43.45 27.83 -56.01
CA THR A 132 -43.95 28.89 -56.92
C THR A 132 -45.07 29.74 -56.30
N SER A 133 -45.30 30.94 -56.86
CA SER A 133 -46.27 31.95 -56.41
C SER A 133 -47.24 32.33 -57.54
N ASN A 134 -48.52 32.60 -57.21
CA ASN A 134 -49.53 33.44 -57.91
C ASN A 134 -50.98 33.03 -57.54
N VAL A 135 -52.04 33.85 -57.60
CA VAL A 135 -52.17 35.32 -57.39
C VAL A 135 -53.67 35.67 -57.17
N PHE A 136 -53.98 36.61 -56.25
CA PHE A 136 -55.29 37.30 -56.03
C PHE A 136 -56.55 36.49 -55.66
N GLY A 137 -57.35 37.03 -54.71
CA GLY A 137 -58.55 36.32 -54.21
C GLY A 137 -59.47 37.07 -53.22
N ASN A 138 -59.74 38.36 -53.43
CA ASN A 138 -60.83 39.14 -52.79
C ASN A 138 -60.83 39.31 -51.24
N LYS A 139 -60.53 40.53 -50.75
CA LYS A 139 -60.73 40.89 -49.33
C LYS A 139 -62.23 41.02 -49.02
N ARG A 140 -62.81 40.05 -48.32
CA ARG A 140 -64.08 40.21 -47.58
C ARG A 140 -63.81 40.18 -46.07
N ASN A 141 -64.43 41.09 -45.32
CA ASN A 141 -64.14 41.30 -43.91
C ASN A 141 -64.42 40.03 -43.07
N PHE A 142 -63.35 39.39 -42.60
CA PHE A 142 -63.36 38.21 -41.72
C PHE A 142 -64.34 38.36 -40.54
N TRP A 143 -64.35 39.55 -39.92
CA TRP A 143 -65.26 39.95 -38.86
C TRP A 143 -66.75 39.72 -39.12
N LEU A 144 -67.21 39.81 -40.38
CA LEU A 144 -68.62 39.61 -40.74
C LEU A 144 -69.03 38.14 -40.83
N ARG A 145 -68.08 37.19 -40.76
CA ARG A 145 -68.38 35.74 -40.74
C ARG A 145 -68.35 35.12 -39.34
N MET A 146 -67.61 35.70 -38.39
CA MET A 146 -67.55 35.17 -37.03
C MET A 146 -68.92 35.26 -36.34
N THR A 147 -69.39 34.13 -35.80
CA THR A 147 -70.56 34.01 -34.91
C THR A 147 -70.36 34.81 -33.61
N GLN A 148 -71.43 34.99 -32.82
CA GLN A 148 -71.31 35.66 -31.52
C GLN A 148 -70.30 34.95 -30.60
N PHE A 149 -70.29 33.61 -30.58
CA PHE A 149 -69.34 32.85 -29.76
C PHE A 149 -67.90 33.08 -30.21
N GLU A 150 -67.61 32.95 -31.52
CA GLU A 150 -66.27 33.20 -32.06
C GLU A 150 -65.78 34.64 -31.80
N ARG A 151 -66.67 35.64 -31.87
CA ARG A 151 -66.33 37.04 -31.53
C ARG A 151 -65.99 37.21 -30.04
N ILE A 152 -66.73 36.54 -29.16
CA ILE A 152 -66.46 36.53 -27.71
C ILE A 152 -65.14 35.81 -27.44
N SER A 153 -64.89 34.65 -28.05
CA SER A 153 -63.62 33.93 -27.96
C SER A 153 -62.45 34.76 -28.49
N PHE A 154 -62.62 35.47 -29.61
CA PHE A 154 -61.57 36.33 -30.19
C PHE A 154 -61.22 37.50 -29.27
N PHE A 155 -62.22 38.17 -28.67
CA PHE A 155 -61.97 39.18 -27.64
C PHE A 155 -61.38 38.59 -26.36
N ALA A 156 -61.81 37.41 -25.92
CA ALA A 156 -61.25 36.73 -24.75
C ALA A 156 -59.79 36.32 -24.96
N ILE A 157 -59.42 35.86 -26.15
CA ILE A 157 -58.02 35.55 -26.52
C ILE A 157 -57.18 36.82 -26.58
N ILE A 158 -57.70 37.92 -27.15
CA ILE A 158 -57.00 39.22 -27.15
C ILE A 158 -56.84 39.75 -25.72
N LEU A 159 -57.87 39.65 -24.87
CA LEU A 159 -57.81 40.06 -23.47
C LEU A 159 -56.82 39.19 -22.68
N LEU A 160 -56.81 37.88 -22.89
CA LEU A 160 -55.86 36.97 -22.27
C LEU A 160 -54.43 37.26 -22.73
N ALA A 161 -54.21 37.53 -24.01
CA ALA A 161 -52.92 37.94 -24.55
C ALA A 161 -52.47 39.30 -23.98
N LEU A 162 -53.40 40.25 -23.78
CA LEU A 162 -53.12 41.52 -23.11
C LEU A 162 -52.80 41.34 -21.62
N ILE A 163 -53.50 40.44 -20.92
CA ILE A 163 -53.21 40.11 -19.52
C ILE A 163 -51.84 39.42 -19.41
N ILE A 164 -51.53 38.46 -20.29
CA ILE A 164 -50.20 37.81 -20.34
C ILE A 164 -49.12 38.83 -20.69
N PHE A 165 -49.35 39.73 -21.65
CA PHE A 165 -48.40 40.79 -21.99
C PHE A 165 -48.19 41.76 -20.83
N VAL A 166 -49.25 42.18 -20.14
CA VAL A 166 -49.17 43.06 -18.97
C VAL A 166 -48.51 42.35 -17.78
N LEU A 167 -48.76 41.05 -17.55
CA LEU A 167 -48.08 40.26 -16.52
C LEU A 167 -46.59 40.07 -16.85
N ALA A 168 -46.24 39.82 -18.11
CA ALA A 168 -44.86 39.79 -18.56
C ALA A 168 -44.19 41.17 -18.44
N LEU A 169 -44.91 42.24 -18.77
CA LEU A 169 -44.42 43.61 -18.58
C LEU A 169 -44.26 43.95 -17.09
N ILE A 170 -45.13 43.46 -16.21
CA ILE A 170 -44.99 43.59 -14.75
C ILE A 170 -43.81 42.75 -14.23
N LEU A 171 -43.53 41.57 -14.79
CA LEU A 171 -42.32 40.79 -14.45
C LEU A 171 -41.02 41.44 -14.96
N LEU A 172 -41.10 42.25 -16.01
CA LEU A 172 -39.98 43.03 -16.57
C LEU A 172 -39.82 44.43 -15.96
N LEU A 173 -40.89 45.03 -15.43
CA LEU A 173 -40.94 46.38 -14.85
C LEU A 173 -41.08 46.39 -13.33
N GLN A 174 -41.39 45.26 -12.68
CA GLN A 174 -41.01 45.09 -11.29
C GLN A 174 -39.50 45.34 -11.23
N PRO A 175 -39.01 46.22 -10.33
CA PRO A 175 -37.63 46.16 -9.93
C PRO A 175 -37.46 44.80 -9.27
N ASN A 176 -37.00 43.83 -10.06
CA ASN A 176 -36.54 42.57 -9.51
C ASN A 176 -35.58 42.95 -8.37
N PRO A 177 -35.79 42.45 -7.14
CA PRO A 177 -34.66 42.13 -6.31
C PRO A 177 -33.94 40.96 -7.02
N ILE A 178 -33.30 41.27 -8.16
CA ILE A 178 -31.96 40.76 -8.39
C ILE A 178 -31.28 41.14 -7.10
N LEU A 179 -31.02 40.14 -6.28
CA LEU A 179 -30.08 40.27 -5.21
C LEU A 179 -28.71 40.38 -5.90
N GLN A 180 -28.48 41.55 -6.51
CA GLN A 180 -27.22 42.23 -6.39
C GLN A 180 -27.03 42.43 -4.89
N VAL A 181 -26.59 41.35 -4.25
CA VAL A 181 -25.39 41.41 -3.46
C VAL A 181 -24.39 42.16 -4.34
N HIS A 182 -24.39 43.49 -4.20
CA HIS A 182 -23.17 44.24 -4.35
C HIS A 182 -22.21 43.56 -3.38
N LEU A 183 -21.47 42.58 -3.89
CA LEU A 183 -20.20 42.17 -3.32
C LEU A 183 -19.27 43.36 -3.52
N THR A 184 -19.51 44.41 -2.74
CA THR A 184 -18.51 45.42 -2.38
C THR A 184 -17.32 44.61 -1.91
N ASN A 185 -16.29 44.56 -2.74
CA ASN A 185 -15.36 43.43 -2.80
C ASN A 185 -14.26 43.54 -1.73
N GLU A 186 -14.69 43.85 -0.51
CA GLU A 186 -13.91 44.20 0.66
C GLU A 186 -14.56 43.46 1.86
N ASN A 187 -13.79 42.60 2.54
CA ASN A 187 -14.13 41.90 3.78
C ASN A 187 -15.07 40.66 3.75
N SER A 188 -15.34 40.01 2.62
CA SER A 188 -15.99 38.69 2.64
C SER A 188 -15.01 37.54 2.96
N LEU A 189 -14.94 37.09 4.22
CA LEU A 189 -14.10 35.94 4.63
C LEU A 189 -14.53 34.59 4.01
N LEU A 190 -15.71 34.50 3.40
CA LEU A 190 -16.33 33.25 2.94
C LEU A 190 -15.84 32.83 1.54
N CYS A 191 -15.23 31.64 1.42
CA CYS A 191 -14.77 31.15 0.12
C CYS A 191 -15.86 30.45 -0.68
N LEU A 192 -16.37 31.14 -1.72
CA LEU A 192 -17.35 30.58 -2.67
C LEU A 192 -16.72 29.95 -3.94
N LYS A 193 -15.40 29.68 -3.94
CA LYS A 193 -14.74 28.96 -5.04
C LYS A 193 -15.25 27.50 -5.10
N PRO A 194 -15.41 26.88 -6.28
CA PRO A 194 -15.92 25.50 -6.39
C PRO A 194 -15.17 24.47 -5.53
N LYS A 195 -13.83 24.61 -5.41
CA LYS A 195 -13.03 23.75 -4.51
C LYS A 195 -13.44 23.90 -3.04
N CYS A 196 -13.64 25.13 -2.56
CA CYS A 196 -14.09 25.40 -1.19
C CYS A 196 -15.48 24.80 -0.92
N ILE A 197 -16.41 24.92 -1.87
CA ILE A 197 -17.73 24.28 -1.79
C ILE A 197 -17.60 22.75 -1.73
N SER A 198 -16.75 22.14 -2.57
CA SER A 198 -16.54 20.68 -2.55
C SER A 198 -15.89 20.17 -1.25
N ILE A 199 -14.98 20.95 -0.65
CA ILE A 199 -14.37 20.63 0.65
C ILE A 199 -15.43 20.74 1.75
N ALA A 200 -16.23 21.81 1.74
CA ALA A 200 -17.28 22.01 2.74
C ALA A 200 -18.33 20.90 2.70
N SER A 201 -18.85 20.54 1.51
CA SER A 201 -19.76 19.40 1.36
C SER A 201 -19.13 18.12 1.89
N SER A 202 -17.90 17.79 1.50
CA SER A 202 -17.23 16.57 1.96
C SER A 202 -17.05 16.48 3.48
N ILE A 203 -16.92 17.62 4.17
CA ILE A 203 -16.87 17.68 5.64
C ILE A 203 -18.28 17.48 6.22
N ILE A 204 -19.26 18.29 5.79
CA ILE A 204 -20.68 18.19 6.21
C ILE A 204 -21.23 16.78 5.99
N ASP A 205 -20.89 16.17 4.84
CA ASP A 205 -21.31 14.83 4.48
C ASP A 205 -20.76 13.74 5.40
N SER A 206 -19.65 14.00 6.08
CA SER A 206 -18.93 13.05 6.93
C SER A 206 -19.29 13.17 8.42
N LEU A 207 -19.72 14.35 8.87
CA LEU A 207 -20.10 14.64 10.25
C LEU A 207 -21.37 13.90 10.70
N ASP A 208 -21.50 13.70 12.02
CA ASP A 208 -22.75 13.35 12.69
C ASP A 208 -23.02 14.27 13.87
N GLU A 209 -23.73 15.37 13.62
CA GLU A 209 -24.04 16.42 14.61
C GLU A 209 -24.97 15.95 15.75
N ASN A 210 -25.47 14.70 15.70
CA ASN A 210 -26.20 14.08 16.81
C ASN A 210 -25.26 13.54 17.91
N VAL A 211 -23.95 13.41 17.63
CA VAL A 211 -22.93 12.95 18.57
C VAL A 211 -22.24 14.16 19.21
N ASN A 212 -22.06 14.14 20.52
CA ASN A 212 -21.31 15.19 21.21
C ASN A 212 -19.80 15.04 20.92
N PRO A 213 -19.11 16.05 20.33
CA PRO A 213 -17.67 16.00 20.05
C PRO A 213 -16.80 15.77 21.29
N CYS A 214 -17.33 16.01 22.49
CA CYS A 214 -16.62 15.80 23.76
C CYS A 214 -16.85 14.41 24.39
N ASP A 215 -17.81 13.63 23.88
CA ASP A 215 -18.09 12.27 24.35
C ASP A 215 -17.53 11.21 23.37
N ASP A 216 -17.64 11.45 22.06
CA ASP A 216 -16.98 10.66 21.01
C ASP A 216 -16.69 11.53 19.78
N PHE A 217 -15.44 11.97 19.63
CA PHE A 217 -15.06 12.79 18.47
C PHE A 217 -14.92 12.00 17.17
N TYR A 218 -14.69 10.68 17.23
CA TYR A 218 -14.59 9.87 16.01
C TYR A 218 -15.96 9.72 15.34
N HIS A 219 -16.99 9.35 16.11
CA HIS A 219 -18.36 9.28 15.58
C HIS A 219 -18.93 10.66 15.23
N TYR A 220 -18.56 11.73 15.95
CA TYR A 220 -18.89 13.09 15.52
C TYR A 220 -18.25 13.46 14.16
N ALA A 221 -16.96 13.14 13.96
CA ALA A 221 -16.21 13.53 12.77
C ALA A 221 -16.52 12.65 11.53
N CYS A 222 -16.83 11.37 11.75
CA CYS A 222 -16.92 10.32 10.72
C CYS A 222 -18.26 9.57 10.69
N GLY A 223 -19.19 9.79 11.61
CA GLY A 223 -20.44 9.02 11.69
C GLY A 223 -21.31 9.13 10.44
N GLY A 224 -21.37 10.32 9.82
CA GLY A 224 -22.02 10.53 8.52
C GLY A 224 -21.28 9.83 7.37
N TRP A 225 -19.94 9.76 7.43
CA TRP A 225 -19.12 9.04 6.45
C TRP A 225 -19.40 7.54 6.52
N ILE A 226 -19.33 6.95 7.72
CA ILE A 226 -19.54 5.52 7.97
C ILE A 226 -20.95 5.11 7.53
N LYS A 227 -21.97 5.92 7.84
CA LYS A 227 -23.36 5.68 7.39
C LYS A 227 -23.56 5.75 5.87
N LYS A 228 -22.68 6.44 5.13
CA LYS A 228 -22.76 6.61 3.66
C LYS A 228 -21.81 5.70 2.88
N ASN A 229 -20.79 5.14 3.52
CA ASN A 229 -19.74 4.33 2.89
C ASN A 229 -19.72 2.93 3.53
N PRO A 230 -20.65 2.02 3.18
CA PRO A 230 -20.54 0.62 3.55
C PRO A 230 -19.26 0.00 2.94
N LEU A 231 -18.79 -1.11 3.53
CA LEU A 231 -17.70 -1.92 2.97
C LEU A 231 -18.02 -2.30 1.51
N PRO A 232 -17.16 -1.94 0.53
CA PRO A 232 -17.33 -2.39 -0.85
C PRO A 232 -17.04 -3.90 -0.98
N ASP A 233 -17.67 -4.54 -1.96
CA ASP A 233 -17.46 -5.96 -2.27
C ASP A 233 -15.96 -6.32 -2.30
N GLY A 234 -15.62 -7.46 -1.69
CA GLY A 234 -14.25 -7.98 -1.64
C GLY A 234 -13.26 -7.21 -0.76
N HIS A 235 -13.70 -6.20 0.02
CA HIS A 235 -12.86 -5.49 0.99
C HIS A 235 -13.22 -5.90 2.42
N ALA A 236 -12.22 -5.99 3.30
CA ALA A 236 -12.40 -6.17 4.74
C ALA A 236 -12.18 -4.89 5.55
N SER A 237 -11.48 -3.93 4.96
CA SER A 237 -11.29 -2.58 5.48
C SER A 237 -11.55 -1.57 4.37
N TRP A 238 -12.27 -0.49 4.69
CA TRP A 238 -12.51 0.61 3.77
C TRP A 238 -12.43 1.95 4.49
N GLY A 239 -11.78 2.93 3.87
CA GLY A 239 -11.49 4.24 4.48
C GLY A 239 -10.73 5.14 3.51
N THR A 240 -10.31 6.31 4.00
CA THR A 240 -9.56 7.31 3.21
C THR A 240 -8.36 6.74 2.45
N PHE A 241 -7.50 5.96 3.12
CA PHE A 241 -6.30 5.35 2.52
C PHE A 241 -6.66 4.33 1.42
N GLY A 242 -7.65 3.46 1.66
CA GLY A 242 -8.11 2.45 0.70
C GLY A 242 -8.77 3.07 -0.53
N LYS A 243 -9.58 4.11 -0.35
CA LYS A 243 -10.17 4.91 -1.44
C LYS A 243 -9.08 5.54 -2.31
N LEU A 244 -8.14 6.24 -1.69
CA LEU A 244 -7.09 6.96 -2.41
C LEU A 244 -6.15 6.00 -3.16
N THR A 245 -5.91 4.81 -2.59
CA THR A 245 -5.20 3.71 -3.25
C THR A 245 -5.98 3.21 -4.48
N GLN A 246 -7.30 3.05 -4.36
CA GLN A 246 -8.16 2.68 -5.50
C GLN A 246 -8.18 3.75 -6.61
N ASP A 247 -8.10 5.03 -6.27
CA ASP A 247 -8.01 6.13 -7.24
C ASP A 247 -6.65 6.14 -7.95
N ASN A 248 -5.54 5.95 -7.22
CA ASN A 248 -4.19 5.81 -7.81
C ASN A 248 -4.11 4.61 -8.76
N GLN A 249 -4.68 3.46 -8.38
CA GLN A 249 -4.77 2.28 -9.24
C GLN A 249 -5.53 2.57 -10.55
N LEU A 250 -6.60 3.38 -10.51
CA LEU A 250 -7.39 3.72 -11.70
C LEU A 250 -6.60 4.59 -12.68
N ILE A 251 -5.81 5.54 -12.17
CA ILE A 251 -4.89 6.35 -12.99
C ILE A 251 -3.88 5.43 -13.69
N LEU A 252 -3.24 4.52 -12.94
CA LEU A 252 -2.26 3.57 -13.47
C LEU A 252 -2.85 2.64 -14.54
N LYS A 253 -4.04 2.07 -14.29
CA LYS A 253 -4.80 1.26 -15.25
C LYS A 253 -5.03 2.02 -16.56
N ASN A 254 -5.50 3.26 -16.48
CA ASN A 254 -5.84 4.06 -17.65
C ASN A 254 -4.62 4.34 -18.54
N VAL A 255 -3.43 4.54 -17.95
CA VAL A 255 -2.19 4.75 -18.73
C VAL A 255 -1.60 3.44 -19.24
N LEU A 256 -1.58 2.36 -18.43
CA LEU A 256 -1.06 1.06 -18.84
C LEU A 256 -1.92 0.37 -19.91
N GLU A 257 -3.21 0.70 -20.02
CA GLU A 257 -4.09 0.22 -21.09
C GLU A 257 -4.17 1.14 -22.32
N ASP A 258 -3.58 2.34 -22.30
CA ASP A 258 -3.55 3.21 -23.49
C ASP A 258 -2.63 2.63 -24.58
N LYS A 259 -3.26 2.22 -25.68
CA LYS A 259 -2.59 1.70 -26.89
C LYS A 259 -1.81 2.76 -27.66
N LYS A 260 -1.98 4.06 -27.35
CA LYS A 260 -1.27 5.18 -28.00
C LYS A 260 -0.04 5.65 -27.21
N ARG A 261 0.03 5.39 -25.90
CA ARG A 261 1.18 5.75 -25.06
C ARG A 261 2.42 4.97 -25.52
N LYS A 262 3.49 5.72 -25.82
CA LYS A 262 4.85 5.16 -25.95
C LYS A 262 5.41 4.94 -24.56
N PHE A 263 6.11 3.83 -24.33
CA PHE A 263 6.72 3.47 -23.05
C PHE A 263 8.22 3.24 -23.22
N SER A 264 9.01 3.70 -22.24
CA SER A 264 10.42 3.32 -22.04
C SER A 264 10.58 1.81 -21.81
N ASP A 265 11.81 1.28 -21.69
CA ASP A 265 11.99 -0.16 -21.41
C ASP A 265 11.44 -0.56 -20.04
N ALA A 266 11.71 0.21 -19.01
CA ALA A 266 11.19 -0.05 -17.66
C ALA A 266 9.65 0.05 -17.59
N GLU A 267 9.05 1.12 -18.16
CA GLU A 267 7.60 1.25 -18.24
C GLU A 267 6.96 0.12 -19.08
N ARG A 268 7.61 -0.30 -20.17
CA ARG A 268 7.17 -1.43 -20.99
C ARG A 268 7.24 -2.76 -20.22
N LYS A 269 8.27 -2.97 -19.39
CA LYS A 269 8.36 -4.14 -18.50
C LYS A 269 7.20 -4.16 -17.49
N ALA A 270 6.85 -3.01 -16.90
CA ALA A 270 5.65 -2.87 -16.08
C ALA A 270 4.37 -3.23 -16.86
N LYS A 271 4.22 -2.72 -18.09
CA LYS A 271 3.08 -3.07 -18.96
C LYS A 271 3.00 -4.56 -19.31
N ILE A 272 4.12 -5.21 -19.65
CA ILE A 272 4.18 -6.65 -19.96
C ILE A 272 3.82 -7.52 -18.74
N TYR A 273 4.28 -7.12 -17.54
CA TYR A 273 3.92 -7.80 -16.30
C TYR A 273 2.42 -7.67 -16.00
N TYR A 274 1.88 -6.45 -16.11
CA TYR A 274 0.44 -6.18 -15.98
C TYR A 274 -0.40 -6.96 -17.01
N ASP A 275 -0.01 -6.97 -18.27
CA ASP A 275 -0.78 -7.60 -19.34
C ASP A 275 -0.79 -9.14 -19.25
N SER A 276 0.28 -9.77 -18.75
CA SER A 276 0.29 -11.22 -18.47
C SER A 276 -0.54 -11.59 -17.25
N CYS A 277 -0.49 -10.77 -16.19
CA CYS A 277 -1.39 -10.91 -15.03
C CYS A 277 -2.87 -10.78 -15.42
N MET A 278 -3.19 -9.90 -16.38
CA MET A 278 -4.55 -9.68 -16.88
C MET A 278 -5.11 -10.87 -17.68
N ASP A 279 -4.26 -11.83 -18.06
CA ASP A 279 -4.59 -13.11 -18.71
C ASP A 279 -5.67 -13.05 -19.80
N ARG A 280 -5.64 -11.99 -20.63
CA ARG A 280 -6.68 -11.75 -21.65
C ARG A 280 -6.75 -12.85 -22.72
N THR A 281 -5.70 -13.66 -22.82
CA THR A 281 -5.54 -14.84 -23.68
C THR A 281 -5.85 -16.17 -22.99
N LYS A 282 -6.17 -16.18 -21.68
CA LYS A 282 -6.50 -17.35 -20.85
C LYS A 282 -5.37 -18.39 -20.74
N VAL A 283 -4.12 -17.96 -20.74
CA VAL A 283 -2.94 -18.82 -20.57
C VAL A 283 -2.88 -19.39 -19.16
N ILE A 284 -3.17 -18.61 -18.10
CA ILE A 284 -3.17 -19.11 -16.71
C ILE A 284 -4.24 -20.21 -16.56
N GLU A 285 -5.45 -19.95 -17.06
CA GLU A 285 -6.56 -20.93 -17.02
C GLU A 285 -6.29 -22.18 -17.87
N THR A 286 -5.50 -22.06 -18.94
CA THR A 286 -5.08 -23.19 -19.79
C THR A 286 -4.00 -24.03 -19.12
N LEU A 287 -3.02 -23.40 -18.46
CA LEU A 287 -1.90 -24.07 -17.78
C LEU A 287 -2.29 -24.73 -16.45
N LYS A 288 -3.37 -24.29 -15.80
CA LYS A 288 -3.93 -24.90 -14.58
C LYS A 288 -2.93 -24.97 -13.42
N ALA A 289 -2.57 -26.18 -13.00
CA ALA A 289 -1.61 -26.49 -11.94
C ALA A 289 -0.16 -26.62 -12.46
N LYS A 290 0.00 -26.83 -13.77
CA LYS A 290 1.27 -27.26 -14.39
C LYS A 290 2.49 -26.37 -14.03
N PRO A 291 2.41 -25.02 -14.01
CA PRO A 291 3.56 -24.19 -13.68
C PRO A 291 4.06 -24.40 -12.25
N MET A 292 3.17 -24.73 -11.32
CA MET A 292 3.55 -25.07 -9.94
C MET A 292 4.09 -26.50 -9.85
N GLN A 293 3.49 -27.46 -10.56
CA GLN A 293 4.02 -28.83 -10.61
C GLN A 293 5.45 -28.86 -11.17
N GLU A 294 5.71 -28.17 -12.30
CA GLU A 294 7.06 -28.01 -12.88
C GLU A 294 8.04 -27.30 -11.92
N PHE A 295 7.54 -26.44 -11.02
CA PHE A 295 8.37 -25.76 -10.01
C PHE A 295 8.64 -26.61 -8.77
N ILE A 296 7.66 -27.41 -8.32
CA ILE A 296 7.81 -28.44 -7.28
C ILE A 296 8.83 -29.49 -7.73
N ASP A 297 8.73 -29.98 -8.96
CA ASP A 297 9.72 -30.91 -9.54
C ASP A 297 11.12 -30.28 -9.58
N LEU A 298 11.23 -28.98 -9.88
CA LEU A 298 12.50 -28.24 -9.94
C LEU A 298 13.14 -28.00 -8.56
N ILE A 299 12.35 -27.90 -7.49
CA ILE A 299 12.86 -27.96 -6.11
C ILE A 299 12.97 -29.41 -5.58
N GLY A 300 12.64 -30.39 -6.42
CA GLY A 300 12.81 -31.83 -6.19
C GLY A 300 11.71 -32.49 -5.35
N GLY A 301 10.46 -32.31 -5.77
CA GLY A 301 9.30 -33.12 -5.38
C GLY A 301 8.59 -32.68 -4.10
N TRP A 302 7.38 -33.20 -3.91
CA TRP A 302 6.57 -33.02 -2.69
C TRP A 302 5.82 -34.31 -2.37
N ASN A 303 5.79 -34.73 -1.11
CA ASN A 303 5.11 -35.99 -0.72
C ASN A 303 3.61 -36.00 -1.09
N ILE A 304 2.97 -34.84 -1.19
CA ILE A 304 1.56 -34.70 -1.56
C ILE A 304 1.33 -34.93 -3.05
N SER A 305 2.13 -34.34 -3.94
CA SER A 305 1.92 -34.41 -5.40
C SER A 305 2.85 -35.41 -6.13
N GLY A 306 3.76 -36.07 -5.42
CA GLY A 306 4.74 -37.00 -5.97
C GLY A 306 6.10 -36.37 -6.31
N GLY A 307 6.95 -37.14 -6.99
CA GLY A 307 8.31 -36.74 -7.35
C GLY A 307 9.31 -36.66 -6.19
N PHE A 308 8.89 -37.05 -4.97
CA PHE A 308 9.65 -36.96 -3.72
C PHE A 308 10.29 -38.31 -3.34
N ASP A 309 11.51 -38.24 -2.83
CA ASP A 309 12.25 -39.32 -2.17
C ASP A 309 12.73 -38.82 -0.81
N VAL A 310 12.28 -39.47 0.27
CA VAL A 310 12.61 -39.09 1.65
C VAL A 310 14.04 -39.41 2.04
N GLU A 311 14.67 -40.41 1.44
CA GLU A 311 16.05 -40.80 1.76
C GLU A 311 17.04 -39.86 1.06
N ALA A 312 16.79 -39.52 -0.21
CA ALA A 312 17.59 -38.55 -0.97
C ALA A 312 17.38 -37.08 -0.56
N TRP A 313 16.33 -36.75 0.20
CA TRP A 313 16.05 -35.38 0.62
C TRP A 313 16.98 -34.88 1.74
N SER A 314 17.51 -33.67 1.57
CA SER A 314 18.38 -32.97 2.51
C SER A 314 17.86 -31.55 2.76
N LEU A 315 17.65 -31.18 4.03
CA LEU A 315 17.17 -29.86 4.42
C LEU A 315 18.09 -28.75 3.89
N GLN A 316 19.41 -28.91 4.05
CA GLN A 316 20.45 -28.02 3.54
C GLN A 316 20.20 -27.65 2.07
N SER A 317 20.22 -28.66 1.19
CA SER A 317 20.14 -28.45 -0.26
C SER A 317 18.83 -27.82 -0.70
N LYS A 318 17.75 -28.03 0.05
CA LYS A 318 16.41 -27.51 -0.25
C LYS A 318 16.30 -26.06 0.18
N LEU A 319 16.64 -25.74 1.45
CA LEU A 319 16.65 -24.36 1.95
C LEU A 319 17.59 -23.49 1.09
N THR A 320 18.83 -23.91 0.86
CA THR A 320 19.76 -23.18 -0.01
C THR A 320 19.15 -22.93 -1.41
N LEU A 321 18.55 -23.94 -2.05
CA LEU A 321 17.95 -23.77 -3.37
C LEU A 321 16.76 -22.79 -3.37
N MET A 322 15.85 -22.90 -2.40
CA MET A 322 14.62 -22.09 -2.41
C MET A 322 14.92 -20.65 -1.98
N HIS A 323 15.66 -20.46 -0.87
CA HIS A 323 16.03 -19.14 -0.37
C HIS A 323 17.00 -18.47 -1.34
N ASN A 324 18.11 -19.12 -1.68
CA ASN A 324 19.29 -18.48 -2.28
C ASN A 324 19.30 -18.51 -3.81
N ARG A 325 18.36 -19.21 -4.45
CA ARG A 325 18.09 -19.08 -5.90
C ARG A 325 16.75 -18.42 -6.18
N TYR A 326 15.67 -18.86 -5.53
CA TYR A 326 14.31 -18.45 -5.89
C TYR A 326 13.69 -17.38 -5.01
N ASN A 327 14.35 -17.00 -3.90
CA ASN A 327 13.77 -16.11 -2.88
C ASN A 327 12.38 -16.64 -2.43
N ARG A 328 12.38 -17.89 -1.99
CA ARG A 328 11.24 -18.60 -1.40
C ARG A 328 11.72 -19.26 -0.12
N GLY A 329 10.95 -19.17 0.95
CA GLY A 329 11.44 -19.53 2.27
C GLY A 329 10.36 -20.00 3.21
N GLY A 330 10.82 -20.52 4.34
CA GLY A 330 10.09 -20.96 5.51
C GLY A 330 11.10 -21.24 6.61
N LEU A 331 10.65 -21.45 7.84
CA LEU A 331 11.48 -21.59 9.06
C LEU A 331 12.23 -20.31 9.46
N PHE A 332 12.93 -19.64 8.54
CA PHE A 332 13.64 -18.38 8.77
C PHE A 332 13.76 -17.53 7.50
N GLU A 333 14.13 -16.27 7.70
CA GLU A 333 14.33 -15.26 6.66
C GLU A 333 15.69 -14.56 6.84
N TRP A 334 16.38 -14.26 5.75
CA TRP A 334 17.67 -13.56 5.76
C TRP A 334 17.72 -12.47 4.70
N SER A 335 18.56 -11.45 4.89
CA SER A 335 18.75 -10.39 3.91
C SER A 335 20.09 -9.64 4.06
N VAL A 336 20.26 -8.57 3.27
CA VAL A 336 21.47 -7.75 3.20
C VAL A 336 21.10 -6.27 3.29
N SER A 337 21.21 -5.72 4.49
CA SER A 337 20.91 -4.33 4.83
C SER A 337 21.88 -3.81 5.90
N ALA A 338 21.57 -2.69 6.59
CA ALA A 338 22.50 -2.08 7.53
C ALA A 338 23.06 -3.05 8.56
N ASP A 339 24.31 -2.81 8.94
CA ASP A 339 24.69 -2.95 10.34
C ASP A 339 24.07 -1.76 11.10
N GLU A 340 23.14 -2.02 12.02
CA GLU A 340 22.49 -0.95 12.77
C GLU A 340 23.45 -0.17 13.68
N LYS A 341 24.57 -0.77 14.12
CA LYS A 341 25.59 -0.12 14.95
C LYS A 341 26.68 0.57 14.12
N ASP A 342 26.73 0.32 12.82
CA ASP A 342 27.50 1.06 11.83
C ASP A 342 26.63 1.29 10.59
N SER A 343 25.83 2.36 10.58
CA SER A 343 24.98 2.75 9.44
C SER A 343 25.75 3.27 8.22
N THR A 344 27.06 2.99 8.19
CA THR A 344 27.95 3.03 7.03
C THR A 344 28.59 1.65 6.77
N LYS A 345 27.99 0.54 7.24
CA LYS A 345 28.25 -0.85 6.82
C LYS A 345 26.94 -1.62 6.53
N ASN A 346 27.01 -2.56 5.60
CA ASN A 346 26.01 -3.63 5.52
C ASN A 346 26.55 -4.80 6.34
N VAL A 347 25.65 -5.71 6.67
CA VAL A 347 25.99 -7.01 7.23
C VAL A 347 25.00 -8.05 6.70
N LEU A 348 25.30 -9.34 6.88
CA LEU A 348 24.28 -10.37 6.75
C LEU A 348 23.31 -10.22 7.93
N ASN A 349 22.01 -10.32 7.68
CA ASN A 349 21.00 -10.21 8.72
C ASN A 349 20.04 -11.40 8.68
N LEU A 350 19.65 -11.94 9.84
CA LEU A 350 18.88 -13.19 9.99
C LEU A 350 17.79 -13.05 11.07
N GLN A 351 16.52 -13.31 10.69
CA GLN A 351 15.35 -13.18 11.56
C GLN A 351 14.48 -14.45 11.60
N GLN A 352 13.68 -14.59 12.66
CA GLN A 352 12.72 -15.68 12.78
C GLN A 352 11.71 -15.68 11.62
N GLY A 353 11.32 -16.86 11.12
CA GLY A 353 10.43 -16.97 9.96
C GLY A 353 8.97 -16.67 10.31
N SER A 354 8.22 -16.18 9.32
CA SER A 354 6.78 -15.94 9.41
C SER A 354 5.93 -17.11 8.89
N PHE A 355 4.67 -17.19 9.35
CA PHE A 355 3.61 -18.05 8.82
C PHE A 355 2.45 -17.20 8.28
N ILE A 356 1.60 -17.81 7.46
CA ILE A 356 0.40 -17.14 6.89
C ILE A 356 -0.63 -16.75 7.95
N MET A 357 -0.84 -17.60 8.97
CA MET A 357 -1.64 -17.22 10.12
C MET A 357 -0.74 -16.52 11.15
N PRO A 358 -1.22 -15.47 11.84
CA PRO A 358 -0.46 -14.88 12.92
C PRO A 358 -0.33 -15.83 14.13
N ARG A 359 0.79 -15.72 14.86
CA ARG A 359 1.20 -16.59 15.98
C ARG A 359 0.05 -16.99 16.91
N ASP A 360 -0.74 -16.02 17.35
CA ASP A 360 -1.81 -16.23 18.34
C ASP A 360 -2.97 -17.10 17.86
N TYR A 361 -3.17 -17.26 16.55
CA TYR A 361 -4.14 -18.22 16.01
C TYR A 361 -3.74 -19.67 16.31
N TYR A 362 -2.44 -20.00 16.24
CA TYR A 362 -1.93 -21.32 16.58
C TYR A 362 -1.97 -21.63 18.09
N LEU A 363 -1.95 -20.59 18.94
CA LEU A 363 -1.85 -20.74 20.40
C LEU A 363 -3.23 -20.72 21.10
N ASN A 364 -4.09 -19.77 20.75
CA ASN A 364 -5.39 -19.57 21.41
C ASN A 364 -6.49 -20.36 20.69
N LYS A 365 -6.65 -21.64 21.05
CA LYS A 365 -7.50 -22.58 20.28
C LYS A 365 -9.00 -22.25 20.30
N THR A 366 -9.60 -22.10 21.48
CA THR A 366 -11.07 -22.00 21.68
C THR A 366 -11.73 -20.86 20.93
N ASP A 367 -10.96 -19.80 20.67
CA ASP A 367 -11.46 -18.53 20.15
C ASP A 367 -11.26 -18.42 18.63
N ASN A 368 -10.61 -19.41 18.02
CA ASN A 368 -10.09 -19.36 16.65
C ASN A 368 -10.30 -20.67 15.85
N ASP A 369 -10.94 -21.70 16.41
CA ASP A 369 -11.10 -23.04 15.80
C ASP A 369 -11.65 -22.98 14.35
N GLU A 370 -12.55 -22.05 14.02
CA GLU A 370 -13.10 -21.87 12.65
C GLU A 370 -12.02 -21.48 11.62
N VAL A 371 -11.11 -20.56 11.97
CA VAL A 371 -10.00 -20.13 11.10
C VAL A 371 -8.98 -21.26 10.94
N ILE A 372 -8.74 -22.04 12.01
CA ILE A 372 -7.86 -23.22 11.99
C ILE A 372 -8.41 -24.32 11.07
N ILE A 373 -9.72 -24.57 11.10
CA ILE A 373 -10.38 -25.51 10.19
C ILE A 373 -10.28 -25.00 8.74
N ALA A 374 -10.65 -23.74 8.48
CA ALA A 374 -10.60 -23.18 7.14
C ALA A 374 -9.17 -23.12 6.54
N TYR A 375 -8.14 -22.99 7.38
CA TYR A 375 -6.75 -23.09 6.96
C TYR A 375 -6.39 -24.51 6.53
N LEU A 376 -6.74 -25.52 7.34
CA LEU A 376 -6.52 -26.93 6.99
C LEU A 376 -7.28 -27.34 5.71
N ASP A 377 -8.52 -26.87 5.55
CA ASP A 377 -9.29 -27.06 4.32
C ASP A 377 -8.59 -26.42 3.10
N PHE A 378 -8.03 -25.22 3.25
CA PHE A 378 -7.26 -24.55 2.20
C PHE A 378 -5.96 -25.30 1.84
N MET A 379 -5.17 -25.71 2.84
CA MET A 379 -3.97 -26.54 2.64
C MET A 379 -4.32 -27.82 1.87
N THR A 380 -5.37 -28.51 2.33
CA THR A 380 -5.88 -29.75 1.72
C THR A 380 -6.32 -29.51 0.28
N LYS A 381 -7.09 -28.45 0.04
CA LYS A 381 -7.62 -28.13 -1.30
C LYS A 381 -6.53 -27.82 -2.30
N VAL A 382 -5.48 -27.09 -1.88
CA VAL A 382 -4.33 -26.78 -2.75
C VAL A 382 -3.51 -28.03 -3.04
N GLY A 383 -3.28 -28.91 -2.06
CA GLY A 383 -2.60 -30.19 -2.26
C GLY A 383 -3.33 -31.12 -3.26
N VAL A 384 -4.65 -31.25 -3.12
CA VAL A 384 -5.49 -32.02 -4.06
C VAL A 384 -5.47 -31.40 -5.47
N LEU A 385 -5.54 -30.07 -5.59
CA LEU A 385 -5.42 -29.37 -6.88
C LEU A 385 -4.04 -29.54 -7.54
N LEU A 386 -3.01 -29.92 -6.79
CA LEU A 386 -1.66 -30.23 -7.29
C LEU A 386 -1.43 -31.72 -7.58
N GLY A 387 -2.39 -32.59 -7.26
CA GLY A 387 -2.39 -34.02 -7.60
C GLY A 387 -2.44 -34.99 -6.43
N GLY A 388 -2.51 -34.50 -5.18
CA GLY A 388 -2.61 -35.36 -4.00
C GLY A 388 -3.99 -36.02 -3.82
N ASP A 389 -4.01 -37.17 -3.14
CA ASP A 389 -5.25 -37.80 -2.66
C ASP A 389 -5.83 -37.01 -1.47
N GLU A 390 -7.14 -36.86 -1.40
CA GLU A 390 -7.81 -35.97 -0.44
C GLU A 390 -7.64 -36.42 1.01
N THR A 391 -7.73 -37.74 1.28
CA THR A 391 -7.65 -38.26 2.66
C THR A 391 -6.22 -38.18 3.21
N THR A 392 -5.24 -38.59 2.40
CA THR A 392 -3.82 -38.52 2.77
C THR A 392 -3.31 -37.08 2.83
N THR A 393 -3.75 -36.20 1.92
CA THR A 393 -3.40 -34.78 1.98
C THR A 393 -3.91 -34.14 3.26
N HIS A 394 -5.16 -34.38 3.65
CA HIS A 394 -5.74 -33.83 4.88
C HIS A 394 -4.91 -34.17 6.12
N GLU A 395 -4.62 -35.46 6.35
CA GLU A 395 -3.85 -35.87 7.53
C GLU A 395 -2.39 -35.40 7.50
N GLN A 396 -1.78 -35.26 6.32
CA GLN A 396 -0.43 -34.71 6.18
C GLN A 396 -0.40 -33.19 6.44
N MET A 397 -1.34 -32.42 5.90
CA MET A 397 -1.44 -30.96 6.13
C MET A 397 -1.80 -30.63 7.58
N LYS A 398 -2.63 -31.46 8.23
CA LYS A 398 -2.94 -31.40 9.66
C LYS A 398 -1.70 -31.59 10.54
N ARG A 399 -0.75 -32.43 10.11
CA ARG A 399 0.57 -32.59 10.77
C ARG A 399 1.52 -31.42 10.49
N VAL A 400 1.50 -30.84 9.28
CA VAL A 400 2.20 -29.57 9.00
C VAL A 400 1.71 -28.45 9.92
N MET A 401 0.39 -28.29 10.07
CA MET A 401 -0.20 -27.28 10.96
C MET A 401 0.16 -27.50 12.44
N GLU A 402 0.32 -28.76 12.89
CA GLU A 402 0.86 -29.06 14.22
C GLU A 402 2.35 -28.70 14.36
N PHE A 403 3.15 -28.87 13.30
CA PHE A 403 4.53 -28.39 13.27
C PHE A 403 4.61 -26.86 13.27
N GLU A 404 3.80 -26.16 12.47
CA GLU A 404 3.66 -24.69 12.49
C GLU A 404 3.26 -24.20 13.89
N ARG A 405 2.40 -24.94 14.61
CA ARG A 405 2.04 -24.67 16.01
C ARG A 405 3.20 -24.91 16.99
N GLN A 406 4.09 -25.86 16.72
CA GLN A 406 5.29 -26.08 17.54
C GLN A 406 6.31 -24.95 17.35
N VAL A 407 6.58 -24.55 16.10
CA VAL A 407 7.41 -23.37 15.79
C VAL A 407 6.79 -22.10 16.39
N SER A 408 5.47 -21.93 16.31
CA SER A 408 4.76 -20.75 16.86
C SER A 408 4.92 -20.56 18.37
N LYS A 409 5.24 -21.61 19.13
CA LYS A 409 5.54 -21.51 20.58
C LYS A 409 6.93 -20.94 20.86
N ILE A 410 7.89 -21.16 19.96
CA ILE A 410 9.28 -20.70 20.09
C ILE A 410 9.54 -19.36 19.41
N LEU A 411 8.60 -18.85 18.59
CA LEU A 411 8.61 -17.48 18.08
C LEU A 411 8.57 -16.47 19.23
N ILE A 412 9.50 -15.51 19.20
CA ILE A 412 9.53 -14.33 20.07
C ILE A 412 8.26 -13.47 19.78
N PRO A 413 7.54 -13.00 20.82
CA PRO A 413 6.37 -12.14 20.63
C PRO A 413 6.70 -10.79 19.94
N PRO A 414 5.82 -10.25 19.08
CA PRO A 414 6.07 -8.98 18.39
C PRO A 414 6.39 -7.80 19.33
N GLU A 415 5.75 -7.77 20.50
CA GLU A 415 5.96 -6.72 21.51
C GLU A 415 7.30 -6.80 22.24
N ASP A 416 8.04 -7.91 22.13
CA ASP A 416 9.41 -8.07 22.66
C ASP A 416 10.48 -7.85 21.58
N LEU A 417 10.10 -7.81 20.30
CA LEU A 417 10.98 -7.45 19.18
C LEU A 417 11.15 -5.92 19.00
N ARG A 418 10.44 -5.09 19.79
CA ARG A 418 10.51 -3.61 19.79
C ARG A 418 11.68 -3.00 20.58
N ASP A 419 12.66 -3.78 21.01
CA ASP A 419 13.81 -3.32 21.78
C ASP A 419 15.08 -3.60 20.96
N ASP A 420 15.38 -2.70 20.02
CA ASP A 420 16.40 -2.92 18.98
C ASP A 420 17.79 -3.16 19.58
N GLN A 421 18.11 -2.52 20.71
CA GLN A 421 19.35 -2.80 21.47
C GLN A 421 19.43 -4.24 22.02
N LYS A 422 18.30 -4.88 22.36
CA LYS A 422 18.25 -6.29 22.80
C LYS A 422 18.16 -7.28 21.66
N THR A 423 17.48 -6.97 20.55
CA THR A 423 17.35 -7.91 19.43
C THR A 423 18.63 -8.00 18.61
N TYR A 424 19.40 -6.92 18.52
CA TYR A 424 20.69 -6.90 17.80
C TYR A 424 21.73 -7.84 18.45
N HIS A 425 22.01 -8.99 17.82
CA HIS A 425 23.12 -9.88 18.19
C HIS A 425 24.07 -10.12 17.00
N LYS A 426 25.14 -9.33 16.90
CA LYS A 426 26.19 -9.53 15.90
C LYS A 426 27.17 -10.63 16.32
N MET A 427 27.35 -11.64 15.47
CA MET A 427 28.24 -12.79 15.64
C MET A 427 28.94 -13.15 14.32
N GLN A 428 29.78 -14.19 14.32
CA GLN A 428 30.35 -14.78 13.10
C GLN A 428 29.49 -15.95 12.62
N LEU A 429 29.52 -16.30 11.33
CA LEU A 429 28.88 -17.51 10.82
C LEU A 429 29.36 -18.79 11.52
N SER A 430 30.62 -18.86 11.94
CA SER A 430 31.15 -19.98 12.74
C SER A 430 30.55 -20.08 14.15
N ASP A 431 29.97 -19.01 14.69
CA ASP A 431 29.25 -19.03 15.96
C ASP A 431 27.76 -19.38 15.76
N LEU A 432 27.15 -18.93 14.67
CA LEU A 432 25.82 -19.36 14.24
C LEU A 432 25.76 -20.88 13.94
N ASN A 433 26.78 -21.44 13.28
CA ASN A 433 26.92 -22.90 13.07
C ASN A 433 26.97 -23.71 14.39
N LYS A 434 27.31 -23.09 15.54
CA LYS A 434 27.29 -23.74 16.87
C LYS A 434 25.95 -23.56 17.58
N LEU A 435 25.31 -22.40 17.37
CA LEU A 435 24.02 -22.05 17.95
C LEU A 435 22.86 -22.84 17.32
N ALA A 436 22.90 -23.05 16.01
CA ALA A 436 21.83 -23.65 15.24
C ALA A 436 22.36 -24.62 14.16
N PRO A 437 22.94 -25.77 14.55
CA PRO A 437 23.62 -26.71 13.64
C PRO A 437 22.71 -27.47 12.66
N PHE A 438 21.39 -27.23 12.63
CA PHE A 438 20.47 -27.90 11.70
C PHE A 438 20.77 -27.67 10.20
N ILE A 439 21.57 -26.66 9.86
CA ILE A 439 22.24 -26.48 8.56
C ILE A 439 23.66 -25.94 8.77
N ASP A 440 24.55 -26.20 7.80
CA ASP A 440 25.81 -25.47 7.65
C ASP A 440 25.54 -24.11 7.00
N TRP A 441 25.50 -23.06 7.82
CA TRP A 441 25.30 -21.68 7.37
C TRP A 441 26.48 -21.16 6.54
N ILE A 442 27.70 -21.66 6.78
CA ILE A 442 28.88 -21.28 6.01
C ILE A 442 28.76 -21.80 4.57
N ALA A 443 28.33 -23.05 4.36
CA ALA A 443 28.02 -23.58 3.03
C ALA A 443 26.82 -22.86 2.38
N TYR A 444 25.75 -22.63 3.16
CA TYR A 444 24.53 -21.95 2.70
C TYR A 444 24.83 -20.54 2.14
N PHE A 445 25.54 -19.70 2.89
CA PHE A 445 25.87 -18.35 2.44
C PHE A 445 26.95 -18.34 1.35
N LYS A 446 27.90 -19.29 1.32
CA LYS A 446 28.82 -19.45 0.18
C LYS A 446 28.06 -19.66 -1.14
N GLU A 447 26.98 -20.45 -1.14
CA GLU A 447 26.15 -20.60 -2.34
C GLU A 447 25.34 -19.33 -2.64
N ALA A 448 24.82 -18.63 -1.62
CA ALA A 448 24.07 -17.38 -1.80
C ALA A 448 24.86 -16.26 -2.48
N PHE A 449 26.17 -16.18 -2.24
CA PHE A 449 27.04 -15.13 -2.79
C PHE A 449 27.88 -15.58 -4.00
N ALA A 450 27.82 -16.86 -4.37
CA ALA A 450 28.43 -17.39 -5.58
C ALA A 450 27.99 -16.67 -6.89
N PRO A 451 26.71 -16.25 -7.08
CA PRO A 451 26.30 -15.52 -8.29
C PRO A 451 27.04 -14.21 -8.53
N ILE A 452 27.50 -13.54 -7.47
CA ILE A 452 28.31 -12.31 -7.55
C ILE A 452 29.82 -12.56 -7.33
N LYS A 453 30.22 -13.81 -7.11
CA LYS A 453 31.61 -14.25 -6.85
C LYS A 453 32.25 -13.61 -5.60
N ARG A 454 31.45 -13.26 -4.60
CA ARG A 454 31.92 -12.85 -3.27
C ARG A 454 32.18 -14.10 -2.44
N GLU A 455 33.44 -14.28 -2.01
CA GLU A 455 33.79 -15.34 -1.08
C GLU A 455 33.19 -15.04 0.30
N ILE A 456 32.52 -16.01 0.91
CA ILE A 456 32.01 -15.95 2.29
C ILE A 456 32.84 -16.89 3.15
N THR A 457 33.26 -16.41 4.34
CA THR A 457 34.13 -17.18 5.24
C THR A 457 33.44 -17.52 6.56
N GLU A 458 34.06 -18.39 7.36
CA GLU A 458 33.60 -18.72 8.72
C GLU A 458 33.55 -17.49 9.67
N LYS A 459 34.19 -16.38 9.29
CA LYS A 459 34.32 -15.13 10.03
C LYS A 459 33.43 -14.02 9.48
N GLU A 460 32.60 -14.31 8.48
CA GLU A 460 31.66 -13.33 7.95
C GLU A 460 30.71 -12.87 9.07
N PRO A 461 30.54 -11.55 9.27
CA PRO A 461 29.67 -11.04 10.31
C PRO A 461 28.19 -11.21 9.91
N ILE A 462 27.38 -11.63 10.89
CA ILE A 462 25.93 -11.75 10.78
C ILE A 462 25.25 -11.18 12.03
N VAL A 463 24.15 -10.44 11.87
CA VAL A 463 23.25 -10.07 12.97
C VAL A 463 22.08 -11.04 13.01
N VAL A 464 21.81 -11.57 14.20
CA VAL A 464 20.73 -12.54 14.44
C VAL A 464 19.73 -11.93 15.42
N TYR A 465 18.51 -11.64 14.96
CA TYR A 465 17.51 -10.91 15.74
C TYR A 465 16.86 -11.73 16.86
N SER A 466 16.97 -13.06 16.79
CA SER A 466 16.31 -13.98 17.73
C SER A 466 17.15 -15.24 18.01
N PRO A 467 18.34 -15.14 18.65
CA PRO A 467 19.24 -16.29 18.81
C PRO A 467 18.62 -17.50 19.52
N GLU A 468 17.77 -17.26 20.52
CA GLU A 468 17.04 -18.31 21.25
C GLU A 468 16.07 -19.09 20.34
N PHE A 469 15.35 -18.39 19.44
CA PHE A 469 14.51 -19.03 18.42
C PHE A 469 15.34 -19.97 17.54
N PHE A 470 16.54 -19.57 17.12
CA PHE A 470 17.39 -20.39 16.26
C PHE A 470 17.93 -21.64 16.94
N GLY A 471 18.28 -21.56 18.24
CA GLY A 471 18.64 -22.74 19.03
C GLY A 471 17.46 -23.71 19.19
N ASN A 472 16.32 -23.21 19.66
CA ASN A 472 15.10 -24.00 19.85
C ASN A 472 14.58 -24.61 18.53
N LEU A 473 14.75 -23.90 17.40
CA LEU A 473 14.42 -24.38 16.06
C LEU A 473 15.36 -25.50 15.63
N SER A 474 16.65 -25.46 16.00
CA SER A 474 17.60 -26.55 15.72
C SER A 474 17.16 -27.84 16.40
N GLU A 475 16.88 -27.80 17.71
CA GLU A 475 16.39 -28.97 18.45
C GLU A 475 15.10 -29.54 17.84
N LEU A 476 14.15 -28.68 17.48
CA LEU A 476 12.88 -29.07 16.87
C LEU A 476 13.06 -29.71 15.48
N ILE A 477 13.98 -29.19 14.67
CA ILE A 477 14.30 -29.74 13.35
C ILE A 477 15.05 -31.05 13.47
N GLU A 478 16.04 -31.16 14.36
CA GLU A 478 16.83 -32.37 14.59
C GLU A 478 15.95 -33.53 15.08
N GLN A 479 14.95 -33.25 15.94
CA GLN A 479 13.90 -34.21 16.30
C GLN A 479 13.13 -34.70 15.06
N HIS A 480 12.69 -33.80 14.18
CA HIS A 480 11.94 -34.15 12.96
C HIS A 480 12.81 -34.83 11.89
N LEU A 481 14.13 -34.64 11.88
CA LEU A 481 15.06 -35.33 10.99
C LEU A 481 15.40 -36.76 11.45
N SER A 482 15.03 -37.15 12.67
CA SER A 482 15.44 -38.43 13.26
C SER A 482 14.71 -39.67 12.71
N ASP A 483 13.56 -39.49 12.06
CA ASP A 483 12.79 -40.56 11.40
C ASP A 483 12.15 -40.09 10.08
N ASN A 484 11.91 -41.01 9.15
CA ASN A 484 11.41 -40.67 7.80
C ASN A 484 9.97 -40.12 7.77
N ASP A 485 9.13 -40.40 8.78
CA ASP A 485 7.73 -39.95 8.80
C ASP A 485 7.64 -38.49 9.28
N ASN A 486 8.34 -38.14 10.35
CA ASN A 486 8.48 -36.74 10.77
C ASN A 486 9.34 -35.91 9.81
N LYS A 487 10.35 -36.51 9.15
CA LYS A 487 11.11 -35.87 8.07
C LYS A 487 10.20 -35.53 6.90
N THR A 488 9.21 -36.37 6.59
CA THR A 488 8.18 -36.10 5.58
C THR A 488 7.28 -34.92 5.97
N ILE A 489 7.00 -34.71 7.27
CA ILE A 489 6.29 -33.50 7.72
C ILE A 489 7.15 -32.25 7.54
N LEU A 490 8.44 -32.30 7.90
CA LEU A 490 9.36 -31.18 7.65
C LEU A 490 9.46 -30.84 6.15
N VAL A 491 9.53 -31.85 5.27
CA VAL A 491 9.44 -31.67 3.81
C VAL A 491 8.14 -30.96 3.42
N ASN A 492 7.01 -31.41 3.97
CA ASN A 492 5.70 -30.85 3.65
C ASN A 492 5.56 -29.41 4.09
N THR A 493 6.02 -29.03 5.29
CA THR A 493 6.08 -27.63 5.75
C THR A 493 6.95 -26.77 4.81
N VAL A 494 8.14 -27.27 4.48
CA VAL A 494 9.13 -26.54 3.69
C VAL A 494 8.70 -26.35 2.23
N VAL A 495 7.97 -27.29 1.63
CA VAL A 495 7.35 -27.08 0.31
C VAL A 495 6.07 -26.24 0.42
N TRP A 496 5.27 -26.39 1.48
CA TRP A 496 4.05 -25.61 1.67
C TRP A 496 4.33 -24.10 1.72
N SER A 497 5.39 -23.65 2.40
CA SER A 497 5.76 -22.24 2.46
C SER A 497 6.25 -21.67 1.11
N VAL A 498 6.59 -22.52 0.14
CA VAL A 498 6.84 -22.14 -1.27
C VAL A 498 5.54 -22.11 -2.08
N VAL A 499 4.66 -23.09 -1.87
CA VAL A 499 3.39 -23.24 -2.60
C VAL A 499 2.39 -22.15 -2.22
N GLN A 500 2.17 -21.91 -0.92
CA GLN A 500 1.12 -21.02 -0.39
C GLN A 500 1.18 -19.59 -0.95
N PRO A 501 2.33 -18.88 -0.99
CA PRO A 501 2.41 -17.53 -1.55
C PRO A 501 2.12 -17.48 -3.06
N MET A 502 2.21 -18.62 -3.75
CA MET A 502 2.16 -18.72 -5.20
C MET A 502 0.82 -19.24 -5.75
N VAL A 503 -0.09 -19.71 -4.88
CA VAL A 503 -1.45 -20.17 -5.22
C VAL A 503 -2.22 -19.15 -6.09
N THR A 504 -2.06 -17.86 -5.81
CA THR A 504 -2.78 -16.78 -6.50
C THR A 504 -2.33 -16.54 -7.96
N TYR A 505 -1.17 -17.07 -8.37
CA TYR A 505 -0.64 -16.97 -9.73
C TYR A 505 -1.12 -18.12 -10.65
N LEU A 506 -1.94 -19.04 -10.14
CA LEU A 506 -2.48 -20.21 -10.84
C LEU A 506 -3.95 -20.02 -11.26
N SER A 507 -4.51 -20.99 -11.98
CA SER A 507 -5.90 -20.98 -12.50
C SER A 507 -7.00 -20.80 -11.44
N LYS A 508 -8.21 -20.44 -11.86
CA LYS A 508 -9.34 -20.06 -11.00
C LYS A 508 -9.57 -20.98 -9.78
N PRO A 509 -9.53 -22.32 -9.85
CA PRO A 509 -9.76 -23.18 -8.68
C PRO A 509 -8.79 -22.94 -7.51
N PHE A 510 -7.53 -22.59 -7.80
CA PHE A 510 -6.55 -22.21 -6.78
C PHE A 510 -6.90 -20.86 -6.16
N ARG A 511 -7.29 -19.88 -6.99
CA ARG A 511 -7.71 -18.54 -6.55
C ARG A 511 -9.03 -18.57 -5.77
N ASP A 512 -9.91 -19.54 -6.05
CA ASP A 512 -11.16 -19.78 -5.32
C ASP A 512 -10.90 -20.43 -3.94
N ALA A 513 -10.03 -21.44 -3.87
CA ALA A 513 -9.60 -22.03 -2.60
C ALA A 513 -8.97 -20.95 -1.70
N ALA A 514 -8.12 -20.11 -2.29
CA ALA A 514 -7.57 -18.92 -1.64
C ALA A 514 -8.68 -17.97 -1.12
N LYS A 515 -9.55 -17.47 -1.98
CA LYS A 515 -10.69 -16.60 -1.61
C LYS A 515 -11.49 -17.13 -0.42
N THR A 516 -11.71 -18.45 -0.37
CA THR A 516 -12.48 -19.13 0.68
C THR A 516 -11.83 -18.97 2.05
N PHE A 517 -10.54 -19.26 2.19
CA PHE A 517 -9.84 -19.06 3.48
C PHE A 517 -9.68 -17.57 3.83
N THR A 518 -9.37 -16.71 2.84
CA THR A 518 -9.36 -15.25 3.05
C THR A 518 -10.71 -14.75 3.59
N GLN A 519 -11.84 -15.28 3.12
CA GLN A 519 -13.16 -14.91 3.61
C GLN A 519 -13.39 -15.29 5.09
N VAL A 520 -12.89 -16.43 5.55
CA VAL A 520 -12.98 -16.82 6.98
C VAL A 520 -11.98 -16.03 7.83
N LEU A 521 -10.80 -15.71 7.30
CA LEU A 521 -9.75 -14.99 8.00
C LEU A 521 -10.07 -13.49 8.22
N ILE A 522 -10.65 -12.81 7.22
CA ILE A 522 -10.96 -11.37 7.26
C ILE A 522 -12.41 -11.00 6.91
N GLY A 523 -13.36 -11.93 7.05
CA GLY A 523 -14.80 -11.65 6.84
C GLY A 523 -15.19 -11.26 5.40
N SER A 524 -14.26 -11.35 4.44
CA SER A 524 -14.42 -10.85 3.07
C SER A 524 -13.49 -11.58 2.11
N GLU A 525 -13.96 -11.92 0.91
CA GLU A 525 -13.21 -12.77 -0.04
C GLU A 525 -11.98 -12.10 -0.72
N GLY A 526 -11.51 -10.93 -0.25
CA GLY A 526 -10.32 -10.22 -0.75
C GLY A 526 -10.39 -9.85 -2.25
N SER A 527 -11.61 -9.79 -2.78
CA SER A 527 -11.93 -9.92 -4.19
C SER A 527 -11.99 -8.58 -4.91
N SER A 528 -10.81 -8.03 -5.20
CA SER A 528 -10.73 -6.94 -6.17
C SER A 528 -10.84 -7.45 -7.62
N SER A 529 -11.44 -6.66 -8.51
CA SER A 529 -11.47 -6.96 -9.94
C SER A 529 -10.06 -7.17 -10.50
N GLN A 530 -9.85 -8.17 -11.37
CA GLN A 530 -8.52 -8.62 -11.86
C GLN A 530 -7.53 -7.49 -12.18
N TRP A 531 -7.97 -6.38 -12.76
CA TRP A 531 -7.09 -5.26 -13.07
C TRP A 531 -6.52 -4.55 -11.83
N ARG A 532 -7.27 -4.41 -10.73
CA ARG A 532 -6.78 -3.81 -9.47
C ARG A 532 -5.69 -4.67 -8.85
N TYR A 533 -5.97 -5.96 -8.75
CA TYR A 533 -5.01 -7.02 -8.40
C TYR A 533 -3.73 -6.90 -9.24
N CYS A 534 -3.85 -6.82 -10.57
CA CYS A 534 -2.69 -6.73 -11.46
C CYS A 534 -1.92 -5.40 -11.35
N ILE A 535 -2.58 -4.28 -11.08
CA ILE A 535 -1.89 -3.02 -10.80
C ILE A 535 -1.11 -3.12 -9.48
N GLY A 536 -1.68 -3.72 -8.43
CA GLY A 536 -1.00 -3.95 -7.15
C GLY A 536 0.25 -4.82 -7.30
N ASP A 537 0.12 -5.98 -7.95
CA ASP A 537 1.21 -6.94 -8.15
C ASP A 537 2.27 -6.43 -9.15
N THR A 538 1.90 -5.60 -10.13
CA THR A 538 2.87 -4.86 -10.96
C THR A 538 3.59 -3.78 -10.15
N SER A 539 2.93 -3.17 -9.17
CA SER A 539 3.52 -2.09 -8.33
C SER A 539 4.51 -2.62 -7.30
N SER A 540 4.33 -3.84 -6.78
CA SER A 540 5.30 -4.47 -5.86
C SER A 540 6.61 -4.86 -6.57
N VAL A 541 6.52 -5.32 -7.83
CA VAL A 541 7.69 -5.75 -8.62
C VAL A 541 8.38 -4.59 -9.36
N LEU A 542 7.59 -3.72 -9.99
CA LEU A 542 8.05 -2.67 -10.93
C LEU A 542 7.71 -1.25 -10.44
N GLY A 543 7.64 -1.07 -9.11
CA GLY A 543 7.17 0.15 -8.44
C GLY A 543 7.78 1.46 -8.92
N PHE A 544 9.07 1.53 -9.28
CA PHE A 544 9.67 2.78 -9.79
C PHE A 544 9.34 3.05 -11.27
N ALA A 545 9.09 2.00 -12.07
CA ALA A 545 8.58 2.16 -13.43
C ALA A 545 7.11 2.61 -13.42
N VAL A 546 6.29 1.96 -12.58
CA VAL A 546 4.89 2.36 -12.30
C VAL A 546 4.83 3.76 -11.68
N GLY A 547 5.79 4.11 -10.82
CA GLY A 547 5.92 5.43 -10.22
C GLY A 547 6.28 6.53 -11.21
N SER A 548 7.12 6.24 -12.22
CA SER A 548 7.35 7.18 -13.33
C SER A 548 6.06 7.45 -14.10
N ILE A 549 5.27 6.40 -14.39
CA ILE A 549 3.94 6.54 -15.02
C ILE A 549 3.02 7.41 -14.16
N PHE A 550 2.94 7.15 -12.85
CA PHE A 550 2.10 7.89 -11.92
C PHE A 550 2.48 9.37 -11.82
N VAL A 551 3.76 9.68 -11.60
CA VAL A 551 4.24 11.05 -11.41
C VAL A 551 4.00 11.91 -12.65
N HIS A 552 4.24 11.38 -13.85
CA HIS A 552 3.93 12.09 -15.11
C HIS A 552 2.42 12.31 -15.35
N SER A 553 1.54 11.60 -14.65
CA SER A 553 0.09 11.58 -14.92
C SER A 553 -0.75 12.28 -13.85
N ALA A 554 -0.30 12.28 -12.59
CA ALA A 554 -1.08 12.72 -11.43
C ALA A 554 -0.40 13.82 -10.60
N PHE A 555 0.93 13.80 -10.48
CA PHE A 555 1.64 14.61 -9.49
C PHE A 555 1.98 16.01 -10.03
N ARG A 556 1.56 17.04 -9.29
CA ARG A 556 1.82 18.45 -9.65
C ARG A 556 3.15 18.91 -9.06
N GLY A 557 4.01 19.50 -9.89
CA GLY A 557 5.35 19.94 -9.47
C GLY A 557 5.36 20.90 -8.27
N GLU A 558 4.37 21.80 -8.18
CA GLU A 558 4.18 22.74 -7.07
C GLU A 558 4.06 22.04 -5.70
N SER A 559 3.39 20.88 -5.65
CA SER A 559 3.21 20.12 -4.40
C SER A 559 4.55 19.71 -3.78
N LYS A 560 5.58 19.38 -4.59
CA LYS A 560 6.90 18.99 -4.05
C LYS A 560 7.56 20.14 -3.27
N ASN A 561 7.32 21.40 -3.66
CA ASN A 561 7.91 22.57 -3.00
C ASN A 561 7.08 23.04 -1.80
N GLU A 562 5.75 23.13 -1.92
CA GLU A 562 4.90 23.53 -0.79
C GLU A 562 4.89 22.47 0.34
N SER A 563 5.03 21.17 0.02
CA SER A 563 5.22 20.13 1.03
C SER A 563 6.57 20.23 1.74
N LYS A 564 7.65 20.68 1.06
CA LYS A 564 8.94 20.97 1.71
C LYS A 564 8.85 22.12 2.72
N ILE A 565 8.11 23.17 2.40
CA ILE A 565 7.85 24.28 3.32
C ILE A 565 7.07 23.78 4.55
N MET A 566 6.06 22.91 4.34
CA MET A 566 5.25 22.36 5.43
C MET A 566 6.06 21.47 6.39
N ILE A 567 6.89 20.54 5.90
CA ILE A 567 7.72 19.71 6.78
C ILE A 567 8.77 20.54 7.54
N GLN A 568 9.35 21.59 6.94
CA GLN A 568 10.25 22.48 7.67
C GLN A 568 9.52 23.22 8.80
N GLN A 569 8.31 23.73 8.56
CA GLN A 569 7.50 24.39 9.60
C GLN A 569 7.16 23.45 10.78
N ILE A 570 7.06 22.14 10.51
CA ILE A 570 6.79 21.11 11.52
C ILE A 570 8.08 20.72 12.26
N LYS A 571 9.22 20.57 11.57
CA LYS A 571 10.56 20.42 12.18
C LYS A 571 10.88 21.59 13.12
N ASP A 572 10.60 22.82 12.69
CA ASP A 572 10.79 24.04 13.50
C ASP A 572 9.92 24.01 14.76
N ALA A 573 8.63 23.68 14.62
CA ALA A 573 7.68 23.65 15.73
C ALA A 573 7.97 22.53 16.74
N PHE A 574 8.44 21.37 16.28
CA PHE A 574 8.92 20.28 17.14
C PHE A 574 10.15 20.72 17.95
N LYS A 575 11.16 21.33 17.30
CA LYS A 575 12.35 21.86 18.00
C LYS A 575 12.01 22.95 19.02
N GLU A 576 11.10 23.87 18.68
CA GLU A 576 10.60 24.87 19.62
C GLU A 576 9.81 24.25 20.78
N HIS A 577 9.20 23.07 20.61
CA HIS A 577 8.64 22.30 21.72
C HIS A 577 9.71 21.62 22.58
N LEU A 578 10.75 21.02 21.97
CA LEU A 578 11.87 20.39 22.69
C LEU A 578 12.50 21.34 23.72
N GLU A 579 12.72 22.61 23.37
CA GLU A 579 13.28 23.64 24.27
C GLU A 579 12.44 23.86 25.54
N ASN A 580 11.15 23.49 25.52
CA ASN A 580 10.21 23.65 26.63
C ASN A 580 9.98 22.35 27.44
N LEU A 581 10.63 21.23 27.08
CA LEU A 581 10.44 19.94 27.76
C LEU A 581 11.15 19.86 29.12
N THR A 582 10.39 20.07 30.19
CA THR A 582 10.87 20.03 31.58
C THR A 582 11.34 18.65 32.09
N TRP A 583 11.09 17.58 31.32
CA TRP A 583 11.47 16.22 31.70
C TRP A 583 12.87 15.83 31.20
N MET A 584 13.32 16.36 30.08
CA MET A 584 14.62 16.06 29.47
C MET A 584 15.76 16.86 30.13
N ASP A 585 16.95 16.29 30.23
CA ASP A 585 18.16 17.04 30.61
C ASP A 585 18.73 17.82 29.42
N ARG A 586 19.50 18.88 29.70
CA ARG A 586 20.02 19.79 28.66
C ARG A 586 20.95 19.10 27.65
N GLN A 587 21.75 18.12 28.04
CA GLN A 587 22.66 17.44 27.11
C GLN A 587 21.89 16.55 26.14
N THR A 588 20.93 15.77 26.65
CA THR A 588 20.07 14.95 25.79
C THR A 588 19.20 15.82 24.87
N LEU A 589 18.75 16.99 25.35
CA LEU A 589 17.99 17.98 24.58
C LEU A 589 18.82 18.55 23.41
N GLU A 590 20.06 18.98 23.66
CA GLU A 590 20.95 19.49 22.62
C GLU A 590 21.24 18.41 21.56
N LEU A 591 21.44 17.15 21.96
CA LEU A 591 21.59 16.02 21.03
C LEU A 591 20.29 15.68 20.26
N ALA A 592 19.11 15.84 20.88
CA ALA A 592 17.82 15.61 20.22
C ALA A 592 17.55 16.68 19.14
N MET A 593 17.92 17.95 19.41
CA MET A 593 17.89 19.01 18.41
C MET A 593 18.85 18.71 17.25
N GLU A 594 20.10 18.28 17.53
CA GLU A 594 21.04 17.84 16.49
C GLU A 594 20.52 16.66 15.66
N LYS A 595 19.75 15.74 16.26
CA LYS A 595 19.10 14.65 15.52
C LYS A 595 17.98 15.17 14.63
N ALA A 596 17.13 16.07 15.13
CA ALA A 596 16.03 16.66 14.36
C ALA A 596 16.54 17.44 13.14
N ASP A 597 17.63 18.22 13.29
CA ASP A 597 18.27 18.94 12.18
C ASP A 597 18.92 18.01 11.14
N ALA A 598 19.33 16.80 11.54
CA ALA A 598 19.91 15.81 10.64
C ALA A 598 18.87 14.96 9.89
N ILE A 599 17.56 15.10 10.15
CA ILE A 599 16.53 14.31 9.48
C ILE A 599 16.38 14.74 8.01
N THR A 600 16.67 13.83 7.08
CA THR A 600 16.49 14.07 5.65
C THR A 600 15.04 13.84 5.23
N ASP A 601 14.45 14.75 4.42
CA ASP A 601 13.08 14.63 3.92
C ASP A 601 13.00 14.28 2.42
N MET A 602 12.14 13.30 2.12
CA MET A 602 12.00 12.67 0.80
C MET A 602 10.59 12.88 0.25
N ILE A 603 10.42 13.91 -0.58
CA ILE A 603 9.10 14.39 -1.01
C ILE A 603 8.75 13.92 -2.43
N GLY A 604 7.63 13.21 -2.55
CA GLY A 604 6.99 12.80 -3.80
C GLY A 604 7.64 11.59 -4.47
N PHE A 605 8.89 11.73 -4.91
CA PHE A 605 9.59 10.71 -5.70
C PHE A 605 11.11 10.96 -5.77
N PRO A 606 11.92 9.90 -5.97
CA PRO A 606 13.33 10.03 -6.30
C PRO A 606 13.52 10.44 -7.77
N ASP A 607 14.37 11.44 -8.02
CA ASP A 607 14.43 12.11 -9.32
C ASP A 607 14.95 11.22 -10.48
N PHE A 608 15.59 10.09 -10.18
CA PHE A 608 16.06 9.14 -11.22
C PHE A 608 14.93 8.54 -12.06
N ILE A 609 13.69 8.48 -11.55
CA ILE A 609 12.56 7.88 -12.31
C ILE A 609 12.12 8.74 -13.49
N LEU A 610 12.46 10.03 -13.49
CA LEU A 610 12.21 10.94 -14.61
C LEU A 610 13.34 10.85 -15.67
N ASN A 611 14.45 10.20 -15.35
CA ASN A 611 15.55 9.95 -16.28
C ASN A 611 15.43 8.53 -16.86
N GLU A 612 14.92 8.43 -18.09
CA GLU A 612 14.72 7.14 -18.77
C GLU A 612 15.98 6.25 -18.75
N LYS A 613 17.19 6.82 -18.91
CA LYS A 613 18.42 6.02 -18.90
C LYS A 613 18.68 5.38 -17.53
N LYS A 614 18.52 6.14 -16.44
CA LYS A 614 18.71 5.64 -15.06
C LYS A 614 17.60 4.64 -14.68
N LEU A 615 16.35 4.90 -15.06
CA LEU A 615 15.22 3.99 -14.83
C LEU A 615 15.33 2.68 -15.63
N ASN A 616 15.68 2.73 -16.92
CA ASN A 616 15.92 1.53 -17.74
C ASN A 616 17.12 0.71 -17.21
N LYS A 617 18.19 1.38 -16.74
CA LYS A 617 19.35 0.74 -16.10
C LYS A 617 18.96 -0.06 -14.85
N ARG A 618 18.11 0.50 -13.98
CA ARG A 618 17.62 -0.17 -12.75
C ARG A 618 16.88 -1.49 -13.03
N TYR A 619 16.12 -1.58 -14.12
CA TYR A 619 15.36 -2.79 -14.49
C TYR A 619 15.98 -3.59 -15.65
N LYS A 620 17.25 -3.34 -16.01
CA LYS A 620 17.88 -3.94 -17.21
C LYS A 620 17.87 -5.48 -17.18
N ASP A 621 18.20 -6.06 -16.03
CA ASP A 621 18.38 -7.52 -15.82
C ASP A 621 17.05 -8.26 -15.56
N LEU A 622 15.94 -7.54 -15.38
CA LEU A 622 14.62 -8.14 -15.13
C LEU A 622 13.96 -8.63 -16.43
N ILE A 623 13.73 -9.94 -16.51
CA ILE A 623 13.09 -10.61 -17.66
C ILE A 623 11.60 -10.82 -17.37
N VAL A 624 10.73 -10.24 -18.21
CA VAL A 624 9.27 -10.42 -18.18
C VAL A 624 8.73 -10.73 -19.57
N LYS A 625 7.65 -11.52 -19.64
CA LYS A 625 6.95 -11.89 -20.88
C LYS A 625 5.43 -11.80 -20.72
N ASP A 626 4.72 -11.56 -21.81
CA ASP A 626 3.27 -11.36 -21.86
C ASP A 626 2.46 -12.67 -21.74
N ASP A 627 3.09 -13.83 -21.96
CA ASP A 627 2.49 -15.16 -21.83
C ASP A 627 2.86 -15.92 -20.54
N GLN A 628 3.68 -15.36 -19.63
CA GLN A 628 4.36 -16.15 -18.58
C GLN A 628 4.21 -15.60 -17.14
N TYR A 629 3.02 -15.13 -16.74
CA TYR A 629 2.80 -14.47 -15.43
C TYR A 629 3.40 -15.20 -14.21
N PHE A 630 3.17 -16.51 -14.06
CA PHE A 630 3.76 -17.32 -12.98
C PHE A 630 5.30 -17.27 -12.98
N LYS A 631 5.92 -17.39 -14.16
CA LYS A 631 7.37 -17.30 -14.33
C LYS A 631 7.91 -15.88 -14.19
N ASN A 632 7.13 -14.85 -14.54
CA ASN A 632 7.47 -13.45 -14.27
C ASN A 632 7.58 -13.20 -12.75
N SER A 633 6.71 -13.82 -11.94
CA SER A 633 6.82 -13.77 -10.48
C SER A 633 8.11 -14.42 -9.98
N ILE A 634 8.48 -15.61 -10.49
CA ILE A 634 9.76 -16.24 -10.16
C ILE A 634 10.95 -15.35 -10.60
N ASN A 635 10.95 -14.86 -11.85
CA ASN A 635 12.00 -13.98 -12.39
C ASN A 635 12.14 -12.69 -11.57
N ALA A 636 11.04 -12.11 -11.10
CA ALA A 636 11.05 -10.93 -10.24
C ALA A 636 11.71 -11.21 -8.88
N ASN A 637 11.42 -12.36 -8.27
CA ASN A 637 12.01 -12.76 -6.99
C ASN A 637 13.51 -13.09 -7.12
N ILE A 638 13.93 -13.72 -8.22
CA ILE A 638 15.36 -13.91 -8.59
C ILE A 638 16.05 -12.55 -8.79
N PHE A 639 15.43 -11.63 -9.54
CA PHE A 639 15.97 -10.29 -9.80
C PHE A 639 16.14 -9.49 -8.51
N LEU A 640 15.13 -9.50 -7.64
CA LEU A 640 15.19 -8.86 -6.32
C LEU A 640 16.36 -9.39 -5.51
N LEU A 641 16.46 -10.70 -5.27
CA LEU A 641 17.59 -11.31 -4.54
C LEU A 641 18.96 -10.87 -5.07
N ASN A 642 19.12 -10.90 -6.40
CA ASN A 642 20.36 -10.48 -7.05
C ASN A 642 20.70 -9.00 -6.80
N GLU A 643 19.71 -8.11 -6.71
CA GLU A 643 19.94 -6.69 -6.39
C GLU A 643 20.29 -6.47 -4.91
N TYR A 644 19.88 -7.37 -3.99
CA TYR A 644 20.23 -7.31 -2.56
C TYR A 644 21.62 -7.89 -2.26
N ILE A 645 21.96 -9.08 -2.77
CA ILE A 645 23.30 -9.65 -2.53
C ILE A 645 24.42 -8.76 -3.12
N LYS A 646 24.15 -8.11 -4.27
CA LYS A 646 25.02 -7.08 -4.89
C LYS A 646 25.30 -5.88 -3.98
N LYS A 647 24.69 -5.76 -2.80
CA LYS A 647 24.96 -4.71 -1.82
C LYS A 647 26.12 -5.05 -0.88
N ILE A 648 26.44 -6.31 -0.56
CA ILE A 648 27.22 -6.65 0.65
C ILE A 648 28.56 -5.90 0.88
N ASP A 649 29.23 -5.39 -0.17
CA ASP A 649 30.52 -4.64 -0.08
C ASP A 649 30.52 -3.20 -0.70
N LYS A 650 29.35 -2.56 -0.91
CA LYS A 650 29.15 -1.28 -1.66
C LYS A 650 29.23 0.04 -0.81
N PRO A 651 28.39 1.11 -1.00
CA PRO A 651 28.20 2.21 -0.02
C PRO A 651 26.76 2.48 0.49
N THR A 652 26.58 3.08 1.68
CA THR A 652 25.93 4.41 1.85
C THR A 652 25.13 4.92 0.66
N ASN A 653 23.95 4.37 0.38
CA ASN A 653 22.93 5.16 -0.30
C ASN A 653 21.76 5.53 0.64
N LYS A 654 21.92 6.61 1.40
CA LYS A 654 20.82 7.17 2.21
C LYS A 654 19.80 7.95 1.33
N SER A 655 20.10 8.24 0.06
CA SER A 655 19.32 9.07 -0.88
C SER A 655 18.28 8.28 -1.71
N GLU A 656 17.44 7.50 -1.04
CA GLU A 656 17.01 6.19 -1.55
C GLU A 656 15.59 5.81 -1.05
N TRP A 657 14.86 4.95 -1.79
CA TRP A 657 13.45 4.53 -1.56
C TRP A 657 13.30 3.06 -2.01
N ASP A 658 12.64 2.09 -1.38
CA ASP A 658 11.42 2.01 -0.54
C ASP A 658 10.14 2.28 -1.31
N MET A 659 9.27 3.12 -0.74
CA MET A 659 7.90 3.23 -1.17
C MET A 659 7.88 3.80 -2.58
N ALA A 660 7.32 3.01 -3.49
CA ALA A 660 7.11 3.46 -4.86
C ALA A 660 6.25 4.74 -4.84
N PRO A 661 6.48 5.71 -5.74
CA PRO A 661 5.72 6.97 -5.78
C PRO A 661 4.18 6.88 -5.71
N PRO A 662 3.46 5.86 -6.24
CA PRO A 662 1.98 5.83 -6.15
C PRO A 662 1.43 5.27 -4.84
N VAL A 663 2.28 4.85 -3.89
CA VAL A 663 1.88 4.35 -2.57
C VAL A 663 1.17 5.45 -1.77
N VAL A 664 0.09 5.09 -1.07
CA VAL A 664 -0.62 5.98 -0.14
C VAL A 664 -0.21 5.65 1.28
N ASN A 665 1.01 6.01 1.64
CA ASN A 665 1.57 5.87 2.98
C ASN A 665 2.73 6.86 3.16
N ALA A 666 3.37 6.89 4.33
CA ALA A 666 4.62 7.57 4.60
C ALA A 666 5.54 6.65 5.46
N TYR A 667 6.77 7.06 5.76
CA TYR A 667 7.63 6.34 6.72
C TYR A 667 8.77 7.19 7.30
N TYR A 668 9.11 6.93 8.57
CA TYR A 668 10.42 7.19 9.16
C TYR A 668 11.37 6.02 8.92
N ALA A 669 12.65 6.34 8.97
CA ALA A 669 13.74 5.45 8.65
C ALA A 669 14.91 5.67 9.66
N PRO A 670 15.04 4.80 10.69
CA PRO A 670 16.10 4.83 11.70
C PRO A 670 17.54 4.95 11.19
N THR A 671 18.14 3.93 10.56
CA THR A 671 19.58 3.97 10.23
C THR A 671 19.97 4.95 9.11
N LYS A 672 19.01 5.61 8.47
CA LYS A 672 19.25 6.79 7.62
C LYS A 672 19.11 8.14 8.33
N ASN A 673 18.34 8.17 9.41
CA ASN A 673 17.66 9.36 9.92
C ASN A 673 16.88 10.10 8.80
N GLN A 674 15.85 9.45 8.26
CA GLN A 674 15.09 9.93 7.09
C GLN A 674 13.58 9.80 7.26
N ILE A 675 12.82 10.74 6.71
CA ILE A 675 11.35 10.71 6.59
C ILE A 675 10.96 10.83 5.12
N ALA A 676 9.90 10.14 4.70
CA ALA A 676 9.51 10.06 3.30
C ALA A 676 8.00 10.07 3.06
N PHE A 677 7.60 10.79 2.02
CA PHE A 677 6.20 11.07 1.68
C PHE A 677 5.98 10.88 0.17
N PRO A 678 5.68 9.64 -0.28
CA PRO A 678 5.32 9.31 -1.67
C PRO A 678 4.29 10.25 -2.32
N ALA A 679 4.38 10.42 -3.64
CA ALA A 679 3.45 11.23 -4.43
C ALA A 679 1.98 10.78 -4.27
N GLY A 680 1.74 9.52 -3.93
CA GLY A 680 0.41 8.95 -3.72
C GLY A 680 -0.31 9.41 -2.45
N ILE A 681 0.40 9.87 -1.40
CA ILE A 681 -0.25 10.47 -0.21
C ILE A 681 -0.38 12.01 -0.31
N LEU A 682 0.42 12.66 -1.16
CA LEU A 682 0.47 14.13 -1.32
C LEU A 682 -0.70 14.72 -2.15
N GLN A 683 -1.92 14.31 -1.84
CA GLN A 683 -3.17 14.68 -2.54
C GLN A 683 -4.39 14.62 -1.59
N PRO A 684 -5.61 15.05 -1.99
CA PRO A 684 -6.77 15.08 -1.11
C PRO A 684 -7.18 13.68 -0.60
N PRO A 685 -7.65 13.54 0.66
CA PRO A 685 -7.89 14.60 1.61
C PRO A 685 -6.66 15.04 2.41
N PHE A 686 -5.52 14.35 2.34
CA PHE A 686 -4.32 14.72 3.10
C PHE A 686 -3.82 16.13 2.74
N TYR A 687 -3.68 16.40 1.44
CA TYR A 687 -2.99 17.59 0.94
C TYR A 687 -3.60 18.20 -0.33
N ASP A 688 -3.81 19.52 -0.35
CA ASP A 688 -4.04 20.29 -1.59
C ASP A 688 -3.59 21.74 -1.38
N VAL A 689 -2.80 22.30 -2.30
CA VAL A 689 -2.32 23.70 -2.23
C VAL A 689 -3.47 24.73 -2.15
N ASN A 690 -4.70 24.36 -2.52
CA ASN A 690 -5.91 25.20 -2.50
C ASN A 690 -6.85 24.96 -1.29
N ARG A 691 -6.53 24.02 -0.40
CA ARG A 691 -7.31 23.72 0.82
C ARG A 691 -6.89 24.67 1.96
N PRO A 692 -7.78 25.02 2.91
CA PRO A 692 -7.39 25.76 4.12
C PRO A 692 -6.14 25.14 4.78
N LYS A 693 -5.17 25.98 5.17
CA LYS A 693 -3.90 25.50 5.75
C LYS A 693 -4.15 24.74 7.07
N SER A 694 -5.15 25.14 7.87
CA SER A 694 -5.69 24.40 9.02
C SER A 694 -5.96 22.91 8.71
N LEU A 695 -6.67 22.66 7.62
CA LEU A 695 -7.04 21.32 7.17
C LEU A 695 -5.84 20.54 6.59
N ASN A 696 -4.91 21.20 5.88
CA ASN A 696 -3.68 20.55 5.41
C ASN A 696 -2.74 20.19 6.58
N PHE A 697 -2.56 21.10 7.55
CA PHE A 697 -1.78 20.82 8.75
C PHE A 697 -2.44 19.72 9.61
N GLY A 698 -3.75 19.76 9.79
CA GLY A 698 -4.50 18.73 10.50
C GLY A 698 -4.50 17.35 9.84
N ALA A 699 -4.14 17.26 8.55
CA ALA A 699 -4.07 16.01 7.81
C ALA A 699 -2.62 15.64 7.44
N MET A 700 -2.10 16.12 6.30
CA MET A 700 -0.71 15.87 5.90
C MET A 700 0.32 16.38 6.91
N GLY A 701 0.03 17.48 7.62
CA GLY A 701 0.92 17.99 8.66
C GLY A 701 1.03 17.06 9.87
N VAL A 702 -0.06 16.40 10.28
CA VAL A 702 -0.01 15.39 11.36
C VAL A 702 0.79 14.17 10.91
N VAL A 703 0.61 13.70 9.67
CA VAL A 703 1.44 12.62 9.10
C VAL A 703 2.92 13.04 9.05
N MET A 704 3.22 14.28 8.62
CA MET A 704 4.59 14.82 8.64
C MET A 704 5.20 14.91 10.04
N GLY A 705 4.40 15.22 11.07
CA GLY A 705 4.81 15.21 12.46
C GLY A 705 4.95 13.80 13.05
N HIS A 706 4.15 12.85 12.59
CA HIS A 706 4.19 11.44 12.99
C HIS A 706 5.53 10.80 12.56
N GLU A 707 5.92 10.93 11.28
CA GLU A 707 7.25 10.47 10.82
C GLU A 707 8.41 11.19 11.51
N LEU A 708 8.25 12.48 11.86
CA LEU A 708 9.24 13.21 12.64
C LEU A 708 9.35 12.67 14.08
N THR A 709 8.24 12.27 14.69
CA THR A 709 8.17 11.76 16.06
C THR A 709 8.72 10.34 16.17
N HIS A 710 8.58 9.51 15.13
CA HIS A 710 9.23 8.19 15.05
C HIS A 710 10.76 8.26 15.19
N ALA A 711 11.41 9.39 14.90
CA ALA A 711 12.84 9.57 15.20
C ALA A 711 13.17 9.57 16.71
N PHE A 712 12.15 9.58 17.58
CA PHE A 712 12.24 9.74 19.02
C PHE A 712 11.22 8.86 19.81
N ASP A 713 10.63 7.83 19.19
CA ASP A 713 9.73 6.89 19.88
C ASP A 713 10.50 5.85 20.74
N ASP A 714 9.89 4.72 21.10
CA ASP A 714 10.54 3.66 21.89
C ASP A 714 11.76 3.04 21.17
N GLN A 715 11.74 3.00 19.83
CA GLN A 715 12.76 2.40 18.98
C GLN A 715 13.68 3.46 18.35
N GLY A 716 13.11 4.44 17.67
CA GLY A 716 13.86 5.45 16.92
C GLY A 716 14.80 6.29 17.79
N ARG A 717 14.48 6.51 19.08
CA ARG A 717 15.40 7.17 20.03
C ARG A 717 16.73 6.42 20.19
N GLU A 718 16.80 5.12 19.92
CA GLU A 718 18.01 4.30 20.16
C GLU A 718 19.08 4.51 19.08
N TYR A 719 18.73 5.18 17.97
CA TYR A 719 19.62 5.50 16.86
C TYR A 719 20.03 6.98 16.91
N ASP A 720 21.33 7.27 16.71
CA ASP A 720 21.85 8.64 16.69
C ASP A 720 21.42 9.46 15.46
N LYS A 721 21.92 10.70 15.36
CA LYS A 721 21.67 11.60 14.22
C LYS A 721 22.22 11.13 12.87
N LYS A 722 23.09 10.11 12.84
CA LYS A 722 23.60 9.46 11.62
C LYS A 722 22.83 8.17 11.30
N GLY A 723 22.15 7.59 12.29
CA GLY A 723 21.43 6.33 12.22
C GLY A 723 22.10 5.15 12.94
N ASN A 724 23.02 5.36 13.89
CA ASN A 724 23.72 4.28 14.59
C ASN A 724 23.08 3.95 15.94
N LEU A 725 22.71 2.69 16.14
CA LEU A 725 22.09 2.11 17.34
C LEU A 725 23.04 2.09 18.56
N HIS A 726 22.87 3.02 19.50
CA HIS A 726 23.57 3.04 20.79
C HIS A 726 22.89 3.94 21.83
N GLU A 727 23.25 3.82 23.12
CA GLU A 727 22.77 4.74 24.14
C GLU A 727 23.48 6.11 24.03
N TRP A 728 22.77 7.11 23.50
CA TRP A 728 23.22 8.52 23.41
C TRP A 728 22.43 9.48 24.33
N TRP A 729 21.52 8.95 25.15
CA TRP A 729 20.74 9.70 26.15
C TRP A 729 21.32 9.51 27.55
N GLN A 730 21.17 10.53 28.41
CA GLN A 730 21.47 10.35 29.84
C GLN A 730 20.45 9.42 30.50
N HIS A 731 20.93 8.49 31.34
CA HIS A 731 20.11 7.48 32.01
C HIS A 731 18.88 8.05 32.76
N GLY A 732 19.04 9.21 33.42
CA GLY A 732 17.95 9.90 34.11
C GLY A 732 16.82 10.41 33.18
N THR A 733 17.14 10.71 31.92
CA THR A 733 16.17 11.06 30.89
C THR A 733 15.49 9.80 30.33
N ILE A 734 16.24 8.71 30.13
CA ILE A 734 15.68 7.41 29.71
C ILE A 734 14.63 6.90 30.71
N LEU A 735 14.88 7.03 32.01
CA LEU A 735 13.92 6.64 33.05
C LEU A 735 12.61 7.45 32.98
N LYS A 736 12.69 8.79 32.88
CA LYS A 736 11.51 9.67 32.75
C LYS A 736 10.75 9.48 31.43
N PHE A 737 11.46 9.15 30.36
CA PHE A 737 10.84 8.76 29.09
C PHE A 737 10.03 7.47 29.27
N LYS A 738 10.65 6.41 29.82
CA LYS A 738 9.96 5.13 30.08
C LYS A 738 8.76 5.28 31.04
N GLU A 739 8.85 6.18 32.03
CA GLU A 739 7.72 6.59 32.88
C GLU A 739 6.56 7.21 32.07
N ARG A 740 6.84 8.04 31.08
CA ARG A 740 5.82 8.66 30.22
C ARG A 740 5.25 7.70 29.17
N MET A 741 6.09 6.85 28.59
CA MET A 741 5.65 5.76 27.70
C MET A 741 4.63 4.85 28.39
N LYS A 742 4.82 4.58 29.70
CA LYS A 742 3.87 3.81 30.52
C LYS A 742 2.48 4.45 30.59
N CYS A 743 2.37 5.78 30.51
CA CYS A 743 1.06 6.46 30.40
C CYS A 743 0.32 6.06 29.12
N PHE A 744 1.01 6.11 27.96
CA PHE A 744 0.42 5.69 26.67
C PHE A 744 0.07 4.20 26.68
N GLN A 745 0.97 3.34 27.17
CA GLN A 745 0.70 1.91 27.33
C GLN A 745 -0.56 1.67 28.19
N GLU A 746 -0.69 2.33 29.33
CA GLU A 746 -1.86 2.22 30.22
C GLU A 746 -3.11 2.89 29.67
N GLN A 747 -3.00 3.92 28.84
CA GLN A 747 -4.15 4.56 28.20
C GLN A 747 -4.73 3.62 27.14
N TYR A 748 -3.92 3.18 26.18
CA TYR A 748 -4.41 2.43 25.03
C TYR A 748 -4.82 1.00 25.39
N SER A 749 -4.21 0.37 26.42
CA SER A 749 -4.65 -0.94 26.93
C SER A 749 -6.06 -0.94 27.55
N LYS A 750 -6.67 0.23 27.79
CA LYS A 750 -8.07 0.35 28.27
C LYS A 750 -9.09 0.34 27.13
N TYR A 751 -8.66 0.47 25.88
CA TYR A 751 -9.56 0.43 24.72
C TYR A 751 -9.88 -1.02 24.32
N MET A 752 -11.13 -1.26 23.92
CA MET A 752 -11.66 -2.59 23.60
C MET A 752 -12.48 -2.56 22.32
N ILE A 753 -12.44 -3.64 21.54
CA ILE A 753 -13.35 -3.86 20.40
C ILE A 753 -13.93 -5.26 20.54
N GLY A 754 -15.26 -5.35 20.72
CA GLY A 754 -15.90 -6.59 21.16
C GLY A 754 -15.36 -6.98 22.53
N ASN A 755 -14.66 -8.12 22.61
CA ASN A 755 -14.04 -8.63 23.84
C ASN A 755 -12.51 -8.45 23.86
N ASP A 756 -11.88 -8.12 22.74
CA ASP A 756 -10.42 -7.98 22.63
C ASP A 756 -9.97 -6.58 23.08
N HIS A 757 -8.92 -6.51 23.90
CA HIS A 757 -8.24 -5.26 24.28
C HIS A 757 -7.16 -4.87 23.26
N VAL A 758 -6.97 -3.57 23.02
CA VAL A 758 -5.82 -3.07 22.25
C VAL A 758 -4.52 -3.34 23.02
N ASN A 759 -3.52 -3.95 22.39
CA ASN A 759 -2.21 -4.18 23.02
C ASN A 759 -1.41 -2.88 23.08
N GLY A 760 -1.50 -2.16 24.21
CA GLY A 760 -0.81 -0.88 24.42
C GLY A 760 0.73 -0.95 24.49
N LYS A 761 1.32 -2.15 24.56
CA LYS A 761 2.79 -2.34 24.47
C LYS A 761 3.24 -2.49 23.01
N GLN A 762 2.53 -3.32 22.24
CA GLN A 762 2.73 -3.51 20.80
C GLN A 762 2.51 -2.22 20.01
N THR A 763 1.47 -1.45 20.36
CA THR A 763 1.08 -0.23 19.66
C THR A 763 1.80 1.04 20.12
N LEU A 764 2.80 0.90 21.00
CA LEU A 764 3.35 2.00 21.78
C LEU A 764 4.00 3.12 20.93
N GLY A 765 4.83 2.76 19.95
CA GLY A 765 5.49 3.72 19.07
C GLY A 765 4.49 4.53 18.25
N GLU A 766 3.55 3.84 17.59
CA GLU A 766 2.49 4.47 16.77
C GLU A 766 1.63 5.44 17.57
N ASN A 767 1.21 5.04 18.78
CA ASN A 767 0.43 5.89 19.67
C ASN A 767 1.21 7.15 20.06
N VAL A 768 2.52 7.05 20.28
CA VAL A 768 3.38 8.19 20.63
C VAL A 768 3.66 9.07 19.42
N ALA A 769 3.86 8.47 18.24
CA ALA A 769 4.05 9.18 16.98
C ALA A 769 2.80 9.97 16.55
N ASP A 770 1.60 9.40 16.70
CA ASP A 770 0.32 10.12 16.52
C ASP A 770 0.22 11.37 17.42
N ASN A 771 0.64 11.23 18.69
CA ASN A 771 0.49 12.30 19.68
C ASN A 771 1.52 13.43 19.48
N GLY A 772 2.80 13.11 19.34
CA GLY A 772 3.82 14.12 18.99
C GLY A 772 3.59 14.74 17.61
N GLY A 773 3.04 13.97 16.67
CA GLY A 773 2.66 14.44 15.35
C GLY A 773 1.52 15.45 15.36
N LEU A 774 0.46 15.17 16.13
CA LEU A 774 -0.64 16.12 16.33
C LEU A 774 -0.16 17.41 17.02
N THR A 775 0.64 17.29 18.09
CA THR A 775 1.23 18.43 18.82
C THR A 775 2.07 19.30 17.89
N SER A 776 3.02 18.71 17.17
CA SER A 776 3.92 19.41 16.25
C SER A 776 3.16 20.11 15.12
N ALA A 777 2.18 19.42 14.51
CA ALA A 777 1.37 19.98 13.44
C ALA A 777 0.47 21.13 13.92
N PHE A 778 -0.09 21.05 15.14
CA PHE A 778 -0.91 22.11 15.71
C PHE A 778 -0.08 23.35 16.08
N HIS A 779 1.13 23.15 16.64
CA HIS A 779 2.07 24.25 16.90
C HIS A 779 2.54 24.92 15.60
N ALA A 780 2.90 24.13 14.57
CA ALA A 780 3.26 24.66 13.25
C ALA A 780 2.12 25.45 12.60
N PHE A 781 0.88 24.94 12.67
CA PHE A 781 -0.31 25.64 12.20
C PHE A 781 -0.55 26.95 12.97
N THR A 782 -0.45 26.92 14.30
CA THR A 782 -0.65 28.09 15.17
C THR A 782 0.35 29.19 14.84
N LYS A 783 1.64 28.83 14.73
CA LYS A 783 2.73 29.74 14.33
C LYS A 783 2.51 30.31 12.93
N TRP A 784 2.11 29.47 11.97
CA TRP A 784 1.77 29.91 10.61
C TRP A 784 0.61 30.92 10.62
N SER A 785 -0.45 30.66 11.39
CA SER A 785 -1.64 31.53 11.49
C SER A 785 -1.34 32.85 12.20
N GLN A 786 -0.40 32.87 13.16
CA GLN A 786 0.06 34.11 13.78
C GLN A 786 0.88 34.97 12.80
N GLN A 787 1.76 34.34 12.00
CA GLN A 787 2.62 35.06 11.03
C GLN A 787 1.87 35.56 9.80
N ASN A 788 0.84 34.82 9.34
CA ASN A 788 0.09 35.12 8.12
C ASN A 788 -1.28 35.77 8.41
N GLY A 789 -1.62 35.99 9.69
CA GLY A 789 -2.94 36.35 10.18
C GLY A 789 -3.96 35.20 10.05
N GLU A 790 -5.13 35.34 10.69
CA GLU A 790 -6.27 34.43 10.52
C GLU A 790 -6.95 34.55 9.14
N ASN A 791 -6.16 34.75 8.08
CA ASN A 791 -6.59 34.81 6.67
C ASN A 791 -7.01 33.43 6.12
N GLY A 792 -7.33 32.47 7.00
CA GLY A 792 -8.02 31.25 6.67
C GLY A 792 -9.47 31.56 6.32
N PHE A 793 -9.79 31.51 5.03
CA PHE A 793 -11.15 31.70 4.55
C PHE A 793 -12.13 30.70 5.20
N GLN A 794 -13.33 31.19 5.51
CA GLN A 794 -14.42 30.37 6.01
C GLN A 794 -14.95 29.46 4.88
N LEU A 795 -15.34 28.24 5.24
CA LEU A 795 -15.95 27.29 4.31
C LEU A 795 -17.49 27.46 4.29
N PRO A 796 -18.13 27.47 3.12
CA PRO A 796 -19.57 27.73 3.00
C PRO A 796 -20.40 26.62 3.65
N GLY A 797 -21.31 27.00 4.55
CA GLY A 797 -22.14 26.06 5.31
C GLY A 797 -21.47 25.49 6.57
N LEU A 798 -20.25 25.90 6.92
CA LEU A 798 -19.53 25.43 8.11
C LEU A 798 -19.23 26.58 9.08
N ASN A 799 -19.83 26.53 10.27
CA ASN A 799 -19.60 27.50 11.35
C ASN A 799 -18.47 27.04 12.31
N PHE A 800 -17.34 26.64 11.75
CA PHE A 800 -16.17 26.19 12.51
C PHE A 800 -15.02 27.19 12.46
N THR A 801 -14.34 27.36 13.60
CA THR A 801 -13.04 28.03 13.67
C THR A 801 -11.98 27.22 12.92
N GLN A 802 -10.87 27.87 12.54
CA GLN A 802 -9.77 27.17 11.88
C GLN A 802 -9.12 26.09 12.78
N ASN A 803 -9.16 26.27 14.10
CA ASN A 803 -8.70 25.25 15.07
C ASN A 803 -9.64 24.03 15.09
N GLN A 804 -10.96 24.22 15.06
CA GLN A 804 -11.92 23.13 14.95
C GLN A 804 -11.78 22.40 13.61
N LEU A 805 -11.58 23.13 12.51
CA LEU A 805 -11.31 22.54 11.19
C LEU A 805 -10.01 21.72 11.15
N PHE A 806 -8.95 22.12 11.88
CA PHE A 806 -7.74 21.30 12.02
C PHE A 806 -8.06 19.92 12.61
N PHE A 807 -8.77 19.87 13.75
CA PHE A 807 -9.08 18.59 14.42
C PHE A 807 -10.11 17.75 13.66
N ILE A 808 -11.10 18.36 12.99
CA ILE A 808 -12.00 17.67 12.07
C ILE A 808 -11.20 17.09 10.88
N GLY A 809 -10.23 17.84 10.35
CA GLY A 809 -9.33 17.36 9.29
C GLY A 809 -8.49 16.16 9.70
N PHE A 810 -7.99 16.14 10.95
CA PHE A 810 -7.30 15.00 11.56
C PHE A 810 -8.21 13.78 11.70
N ALA A 811 -9.38 13.94 12.31
CA ALA A 811 -10.28 12.81 12.49
C ALA A 811 -10.78 12.24 11.14
N GLN A 812 -10.96 13.09 10.13
CA GLN A 812 -11.48 12.67 8.82
C GLN A 812 -10.48 11.96 7.89
N VAL A 813 -9.15 12.02 8.14
CA VAL A 813 -8.24 11.07 7.46
C VAL A 813 -8.38 9.65 8.01
N TRP A 814 -8.85 9.49 9.25
CA TRP A 814 -9.03 8.20 9.92
C TRP A 814 -10.42 7.59 9.76
N CYS A 815 -11.37 8.24 9.06
CA CYS A 815 -12.68 7.64 8.78
C CYS A 815 -12.54 6.30 8.05
N SER A 816 -12.94 5.23 8.73
CA SER A 816 -12.91 3.86 8.22
C SER A 816 -14.07 3.01 8.74
N ILE A 817 -14.34 1.92 8.04
CA ILE A 817 -15.24 0.83 8.39
C ILE A 817 -14.51 -0.49 8.10
N ASN A 818 -14.64 -1.46 9.01
CA ASN A 818 -13.92 -2.74 8.95
C ASN A 818 -14.88 -3.90 9.28
N THR A 819 -14.61 -5.09 8.77
CA THR A 819 -15.20 -6.35 9.23
C THR A 819 -14.73 -6.69 10.66
N PRO A 820 -15.56 -7.34 11.51
CA PRO A 820 -15.14 -7.80 12.83
C PRO A 820 -13.86 -8.65 12.83
N GLU A 821 -13.69 -9.51 11.82
CA GLU A 821 -12.60 -10.46 11.69
C GLU A 821 -11.27 -9.73 11.40
N ALA A 822 -11.28 -8.77 10.47
CA ALA A 822 -10.12 -7.90 10.22
C ALA A 822 -9.75 -7.03 11.43
N LEU A 823 -10.73 -6.53 12.21
CA LEU A 823 -10.46 -5.82 13.46
C LEU A 823 -9.77 -6.74 14.49
N LYS A 824 -10.28 -7.96 14.67
CA LYS A 824 -9.67 -8.97 15.55
C LYS A 824 -8.24 -9.33 15.14
N ILE A 825 -7.94 -9.36 13.84
CA ILE A 825 -6.56 -9.50 13.35
C ILE A 825 -5.73 -8.25 13.63
N GLN A 826 -6.26 -7.05 13.38
CA GLN A 826 -5.56 -5.78 13.61
C GLN A 826 -5.09 -5.67 15.06
N ILE A 827 -6.02 -5.78 16.00
CA ILE A 827 -5.79 -5.63 17.46
C ILE A 827 -4.66 -6.53 17.99
N ARG A 828 -4.51 -7.73 17.40
CA ARG A 828 -3.57 -8.76 17.84
C ARG A 828 -2.21 -8.71 17.13
N ASN A 829 -2.06 -7.99 16.00
CA ASN A 829 -0.88 -8.13 15.14
C ASN A 829 -0.37 -6.84 14.46
N ASP A 830 -1.19 -5.80 14.37
CA ASP A 830 -0.81 -4.51 13.78
C ASP A 830 -0.10 -3.66 14.85
N PRO A 831 1.07 -3.03 14.57
CA PRO A 831 1.61 -2.00 15.45
C PRO A 831 0.68 -0.78 15.54
N HIS A 832 -0.20 -0.54 14.56
CA HIS A 832 -1.14 0.58 14.64
C HIS A 832 -2.37 0.23 15.49
N THR A 833 -2.71 1.14 16.39
CA THR A 833 -4.03 1.15 17.04
C THR A 833 -5.15 1.30 15.97
N PRO A 834 -6.31 0.63 16.10
CA PRO A 834 -7.43 0.81 15.17
C PRO A 834 -7.90 2.27 15.04
N SER A 835 -8.32 2.69 13.84
CA SER A 835 -8.48 4.11 13.44
C SER A 835 -9.28 4.98 14.42
N GLN A 836 -10.37 4.45 14.99
CA GLN A 836 -11.19 5.16 15.97
C GLN A 836 -10.39 5.58 17.22
N TYR A 837 -9.43 4.76 17.65
CA TYR A 837 -8.62 5.00 18.84
C TYR A 837 -7.32 5.77 18.54
N ARG A 838 -6.83 5.79 17.28
CA ARG A 838 -5.86 6.81 16.81
C ARG A 838 -6.46 8.21 16.93
N VAL A 839 -7.76 8.37 16.66
CA VAL A 839 -8.49 9.64 16.87
C VAL A 839 -8.77 9.90 18.35
N ILE A 840 -9.45 8.97 19.04
CA ILE A 840 -9.92 9.17 20.41
C ILE A 840 -8.75 9.35 21.39
N GLY A 841 -7.73 8.49 21.36
CA GLY A 841 -6.62 8.55 22.31
C GLY A 841 -5.79 9.83 22.17
N THR A 842 -5.51 10.22 20.94
CA THR A 842 -4.67 11.38 20.60
C THR A 842 -5.36 12.70 20.92
N LEU A 843 -6.65 12.85 20.59
CA LEU A 843 -7.41 14.05 20.95
C LEU A 843 -7.70 14.11 22.46
N SER A 844 -7.90 12.97 23.12
CA SER A 844 -8.04 12.91 24.59
C SER A 844 -6.79 13.43 25.31
N ASN A 845 -5.60 13.30 24.73
CA ASN A 845 -4.36 13.83 25.30
C ASN A 845 -4.12 15.32 25.00
N SER A 846 -4.68 15.88 23.92
CA SER A 846 -4.49 17.30 23.57
C SER A 846 -5.32 18.24 24.46
N PRO A 847 -4.71 19.24 25.14
CA PRO A 847 -5.46 20.33 25.76
C PRO A 847 -6.07 21.30 24.74
N GLN A 848 -5.41 21.49 23.59
CA GLN A 848 -5.83 22.41 22.53
C GLN A 848 -7.10 21.92 21.83
N PHE A 849 -7.25 20.61 21.65
CA PHE A 849 -8.51 19.99 21.24
C PHE A 849 -9.64 20.30 22.23
N SER A 850 -9.42 19.99 23.52
CA SER A 850 -10.41 20.24 24.57
C SER A 850 -10.85 21.71 24.63
N GLN A 851 -9.92 22.64 24.40
CA GLN A 851 -10.20 24.07 24.30
C GLN A 851 -11.01 24.42 23.05
N ALA A 852 -10.65 23.89 21.87
CA ALA A 852 -11.31 24.18 20.60
C ALA A 852 -12.78 23.72 20.56
N PHE A 853 -13.15 22.68 21.33
CA PHE A 853 -14.53 22.19 21.44
C PHE A 853 -15.18 22.49 22.81
N ASN A 854 -14.52 23.23 23.69
CA ASN A 854 -14.99 23.59 25.04
C ASN A 854 -15.37 22.38 25.93
N CYS A 855 -14.64 21.27 25.80
CA CYS A 855 -14.98 20.00 26.45
C CYS A 855 -14.80 20.05 27.98
N PRO A 856 -15.83 19.71 28.79
CA PRO A 856 -15.73 19.70 30.25
C PRO A 856 -14.65 18.74 30.76
N ILE A 857 -13.92 19.15 31.80
CA ILE A 857 -12.90 18.30 32.44
C ILE A 857 -13.56 17.05 33.03
N GLY A 858 -13.15 15.87 32.57
CA GLY A 858 -13.74 14.58 32.93
C GLY A 858 -14.80 14.05 31.94
N SER A 859 -15.06 14.75 30.83
CA SER A 859 -15.71 14.14 29.65
C SER A 859 -14.76 13.14 28.97
N SER A 860 -15.28 12.21 28.17
CA SER A 860 -14.51 11.13 27.54
C SER A 860 -13.31 11.65 26.75
N MET A 861 -13.51 12.73 25.99
CA MET A 861 -12.48 13.37 25.16
C MET A 861 -11.66 14.45 25.91
N ASN A 862 -11.91 14.66 27.21
CA ASN A 862 -11.10 15.54 28.06
C ASN A 862 -10.85 14.92 29.45
N PRO A 863 -10.11 13.79 29.52
CA PRO A 863 -9.68 13.21 30.80
C PRO A 863 -8.82 14.19 31.61
N LYS A 864 -8.81 13.99 32.94
CA LYS A 864 -8.01 14.80 33.88
C LYS A 864 -6.52 14.57 33.70
N GLU A 865 -6.13 13.31 33.62
CA GLU A 865 -4.77 12.89 33.28
C GLU A 865 -4.65 12.79 31.76
N LYS A 866 -3.62 13.40 31.19
CA LYS A 866 -3.32 13.41 29.75
C LYS A 866 -1.87 12.97 29.55
N CYS A 867 -1.63 12.02 28.67
CA CYS A 867 -0.28 11.53 28.38
C CYS A 867 0.46 12.51 27.46
N ASN A 868 1.72 12.82 27.75
CA ASN A 868 2.52 13.76 26.97
C ASN A 868 4.04 13.44 27.04
N ILE A 869 4.74 13.57 25.91
CA ILE A 869 6.19 13.40 25.76
C ILE A 869 6.75 14.49 24.81
N TRP A 870 6.14 14.63 23.62
CA TRP A 870 6.63 15.33 22.43
C TRP A 870 5.62 16.37 21.89
#